data_AF-A0A0K6GCL1-F1
#
_entry.id   AF-A0A0K6GCL1-F1
#
_cell.length_a   1.000
_cell.length_b   1.000
_cell.length_c   1.000
_cell.angle_alpha   90.00
_cell.angle_beta   90.00
_cell.angle_gamma   90.00
#
_symmetry.space_group_name_H-M   'P 1'
#
loop_
_entity.id
_entity.type
_entity.pdbx_description
1 polymer ?
#
loop_
_entity_poly.entity_id
_entity_poly.type
_entity_poly.pdbx_seq_one_letter_code
_entity_poly.pdbx_strand_id
1 'polypeptide(L)'
;MTRPTCSARYPHETRCVRPAECESKWCSTHEEIEGKLLKLYKRHTSALEADVALHKDSFAARSVALKSGTTDAMVTLDALRSWYAEARNQALDTRIRHHNAFYHGGDAGHLQYLDFLRSLILELEGLMQKCDQLLLQKECAKWVQTSTIPAYNSVGCAVESSPGSSEHAGISGHGDRGPKPAPGNQTLPTPPPSPTSSRRRKNKSISSFEPAGCENTTCADETACKDSQKRNTTIQRLCVFLEPENGKLTNISYRAEVFATFFRRAIARSPSLFVRARTWEEEVTAEPISSHRSPTTGPSAKIIADFIRSTALTQNELERLVKKLPFVRGESMSAELIRGAIADTFRPPNAHHTLSGNSIPLLGGWVYEKPWSLPMSLQAWDALHELVACAGCALGVSRSFQEALMVRRFAFVGGCEEDACRLGVPIPRCLPARAVPRFPRWQDQCSSLEIAMRILNVWLAADNRKAKRCELKKFTPKTHGMKSSYSEHEERHWAYMRMRRSDERLVSFVDALNASPHFTILAQLNTKPEPTHIHVPSKPSDAWVSRVRSGTTPLARRSARWTTATIFRMEIFDYLHKRAPESKAGLTYSDETEILDLVVMDNLNGEWDSFLQRVGDTLLVACGYSSLDCMLAGELATAK
;
A
#
# COMPACT_ATOMS: atom_id res chain seq x y z
N MET A 1 40.34 -21.73 62.30
CA MET A 1 39.13 -21.76 61.47
C MET A 1 38.98 -20.40 60.79
N THR A 2 39.05 -20.35 59.46
CA THR A 2 38.87 -19.11 58.68
C THR A 2 37.39 -18.70 58.71
N ARG A 3 37.10 -17.45 59.11
CA ARG A 3 35.73 -16.92 59.08
C ARG A 3 35.25 -16.84 57.62
N PRO A 4 33.99 -17.20 57.33
CA PRO A 4 33.43 -17.11 55.99
C PRO A 4 33.44 -15.65 55.50
N THR A 5 33.66 -15.44 54.20
CA THR A 5 33.60 -14.12 53.58
C THR A 5 32.16 -13.67 53.37
N CYS A 6 31.96 -12.36 53.45
CA CYS A 6 30.66 -11.72 53.26
C CYS A 6 30.02 -12.16 51.93
N SER A 7 28.73 -12.48 52.00
CA SER A 7 27.99 -12.99 50.84
C SER A 7 27.47 -11.91 49.90
N ALA A 8 27.55 -10.63 50.28
CA ALA A 8 27.15 -9.51 49.43
C ALA A 8 28.02 -9.41 48.16
N ARG A 9 27.38 -9.07 47.04
CA ARG A 9 28.04 -8.78 45.76
C ARG A 9 27.75 -7.34 45.37
N TYR A 10 28.77 -6.64 44.88
CA TYR A 10 28.57 -5.34 44.27
C TYR A 10 28.01 -5.50 42.84
N PRO A 11 27.44 -4.45 42.23
CA PRO A 11 26.82 -4.50 40.91
C PRO A 11 27.71 -5.04 39.77
N HIS A 12 29.03 -5.07 39.95
CA HIS A 12 30.00 -5.63 39.01
C HIS A 12 30.47 -7.06 39.37
N GLU A 13 29.60 -7.83 40.03
CA GLU A 13 29.79 -9.23 40.43
C GLU A 13 30.95 -9.53 41.39
N THR A 14 31.71 -8.52 41.80
CA THR A 14 32.77 -8.70 42.80
C THR A 14 32.16 -8.97 44.17
N ARG A 15 32.50 -10.13 44.74
CA ARG A 15 32.07 -10.53 46.08
C ARG A 15 32.79 -9.70 47.13
N CYS A 16 32.07 -9.26 48.16
CA CYS A 16 32.66 -8.53 49.26
C CYS A 16 33.73 -9.38 49.95
N VAL A 17 34.98 -8.89 49.96
CA VAL A 17 36.13 -9.61 50.54
C VAL A 17 36.21 -9.51 52.06
N ARG A 18 35.36 -8.68 52.69
CA ARG A 18 35.34 -8.54 54.15
C ARG A 18 34.80 -9.82 54.80
N PRO A 19 35.32 -10.23 55.97
CA PRO A 19 34.77 -11.37 56.70
C PRO A 19 33.34 -11.07 57.14
N ALA A 20 32.50 -12.09 57.17
CA ALA A 20 31.17 -11.98 57.75
C ALA A 20 31.24 -11.86 59.28
N GLU A 21 30.25 -11.20 59.88
CA GLU A 21 30.11 -11.12 61.33
C GLU A 21 29.78 -12.49 61.93
N CYS A 22 30.08 -12.69 63.21
CA CYS A 22 29.72 -13.93 63.90
C CYS A 22 28.19 -14.13 63.81
N GLU A 23 27.78 -15.27 63.24
CA GLU A 23 26.38 -15.65 62.98
C GLU A 23 25.65 -14.88 61.86
N SER A 24 26.31 -13.92 61.21
CA SER A 24 25.79 -13.26 60.02
C SER A 24 26.44 -13.83 58.77
N LYS A 25 25.73 -13.78 57.64
CA LYS A 25 26.29 -14.06 56.31
C LYS A 25 26.98 -12.84 55.71
N TRP A 26 26.80 -11.66 56.30
CA TRP A 26 27.25 -10.37 55.78
C TRP A 26 28.28 -9.73 56.72
N CYS A 27 29.08 -8.80 56.19
CA CYS A 27 29.95 -7.97 57.03
C CYS A 27 29.12 -6.83 57.63
N SER A 28 29.57 -6.28 58.76
CA SER A 28 28.88 -5.18 59.47
C SER A 28 28.42 -4.03 58.57
N THR A 29 29.21 -3.66 57.57
CA THR A 29 28.84 -2.61 56.61
C THR A 29 27.64 -3.01 55.74
N HIS A 30 27.62 -4.24 55.23
CA HIS A 30 26.51 -4.71 54.40
C HIS A 30 25.26 -4.99 55.24
N GLU A 31 25.43 -5.42 56.47
CA GLU A 31 24.34 -5.60 57.44
C GLU A 31 23.71 -4.25 57.82
N GLU A 32 24.50 -3.19 57.99
CA GLU A 32 23.99 -1.83 58.20
C GLU A 32 23.28 -1.27 56.96
N ILE A 33 23.85 -1.51 55.77
CA ILE A 33 23.21 -1.14 54.49
C ILE A 33 21.88 -1.90 54.34
N GLU A 34 21.84 -3.20 54.66
CA GLU A 34 20.61 -3.98 54.71
C GLU A 34 19.58 -3.34 55.63
N GLY A 35 20.00 -3.01 56.85
CA GLY A 35 19.12 -2.42 57.85
C GLY A 35 18.56 -1.07 57.41
N LYS A 36 19.37 -0.23 56.76
CA LYS A 36 18.93 1.07 56.21
C LYS A 36 17.99 0.90 55.03
N LEU A 37 18.34 0.02 54.10
CA LEU A 37 17.48 -0.30 52.96
C LEU A 37 16.15 -0.87 53.45
N LEU A 38 16.16 -1.81 54.40
CA LEU A 38 14.98 -2.41 55.01
C LEU A 38 14.11 -1.38 55.74
N LYS A 39 14.69 -0.38 56.40
CA LYS A 39 13.94 0.73 57.04
C LYS A 39 13.30 1.66 56.01
N LEU A 40 14.06 2.11 55.01
CA LEU A 40 13.54 2.96 53.93
C LEU A 40 12.40 2.25 53.20
N TYR A 41 12.62 0.98 52.92
CA TYR A 41 11.69 0.07 52.32
C TYR A 41 10.40 -0.12 53.15
N LYS A 42 10.48 -0.38 54.46
CA LYS A 42 9.30 -0.48 55.34
C LYS A 42 8.48 0.80 55.34
N ARG A 43 9.15 1.96 55.27
CA ARG A 43 8.50 3.27 55.20
C ARG A 43 7.73 3.47 53.88
N HIS A 44 8.31 3.11 52.74
CA HIS A 44 7.63 3.18 51.45
C HIS A 44 6.47 2.18 51.34
N THR A 45 6.64 0.95 51.86
CA THR A 45 5.57 -0.07 51.91
C THR A 45 4.39 0.40 52.77
N SER A 46 4.64 0.99 53.95
CA SER A 46 3.57 1.48 54.83
C SER A 46 2.80 2.65 54.21
N ALA A 47 3.49 3.57 53.52
CA ALA A 47 2.85 4.70 52.84
C ALA A 47 1.95 4.23 51.68
N LEU A 48 2.34 3.16 50.99
CA LEU A 48 1.63 2.61 49.84
C LEU A 48 0.49 1.68 50.26
N GLU A 49 0.65 0.89 51.31
CA GLU A 49 -0.43 0.07 51.91
C GLU A 49 -1.58 0.96 52.43
N ALA A 50 -1.25 2.12 53.01
CA ALA A 50 -2.24 3.11 53.41
C ALA A 50 -3.03 3.67 52.22
N ASP A 51 -2.36 3.90 51.09
CA ASP A 51 -3.01 4.38 49.86
C ASP A 51 -3.90 3.30 49.22
N VAL A 52 -3.44 2.05 49.17
CA VAL A 52 -4.23 0.91 48.65
C VAL A 52 -5.44 0.60 49.52
N ALA A 53 -5.30 0.63 50.85
CA ALA A 53 -6.43 0.44 51.76
C ALA A 53 -7.52 1.50 51.57
N LEU A 54 -7.12 2.72 51.19
CA LEU A 54 -8.04 3.82 50.87
C LEU A 54 -8.86 3.59 49.58
N HIS A 55 -8.35 2.80 48.64
CA HIS A 55 -8.93 2.65 47.29
C HIS A 55 -9.49 1.24 46.98
N LYS A 56 -9.31 0.27 47.89
CA LYS A 56 -9.64 -1.17 47.71
C LYS A 56 -11.12 -1.45 47.44
N ASP A 57 -12.02 -0.80 48.18
CA ASP A 57 -13.47 -1.02 48.09
C ASP A 57 -14.08 -0.40 46.82
N SER A 58 -13.48 0.70 46.35
CA SER A 58 -13.81 1.37 45.08
C SER A 58 -13.53 0.45 43.88
N PHE A 59 -12.39 -0.26 43.89
CA PHE A 59 -11.97 -1.09 42.77
C PHE A 59 -12.77 -2.39 42.63
N ALA A 60 -13.06 -3.07 43.74
CA ALA A 60 -13.82 -4.32 43.72
C ALA A 60 -15.24 -4.13 43.15
N ALA A 61 -15.93 -3.06 43.54
CA ALA A 61 -17.25 -2.71 43.01
C ALA A 61 -17.20 -2.38 41.50
N ARG A 62 -16.15 -1.67 41.05
CA ARG A 62 -15.98 -1.26 39.63
C ARG A 62 -15.56 -2.41 38.72
N SER A 63 -14.70 -3.31 39.19
CA SER A 63 -14.29 -4.54 38.47
C SER A 63 -15.48 -5.47 38.24
N VAL A 64 -16.37 -5.61 39.23
CA VAL A 64 -17.64 -6.35 39.08
C VAL A 64 -18.54 -5.67 38.05
N ALA A 65 -18.75 -4.35 38.13
CA ALA A 65 -19.60 -3.60 37.19
C ALA A 65 -19.09 -3.60 35.74
N LEU A 66 -17.77 -3.63 35.54
CA LEU A 66 -17.14 -3.86 34.24
C LEU A 66 -17.34 -5.31 33.79
N LYS A 67 -17.06 -6.31 34.63
CA LYS A 67 -17.22 -7.74 34.29
C LYS A 67 -18.67 -8.10 33.95
N SER A 68 -19.67 -7.51 34.62
CA SER A 68 -21.10 -7.76 34.42
C SER A 68 -21.73 -7.00 33.24
N GLY A 69 -20.97 -6.16 32.52
CA GLY A 69 -21.48 -5.42 31.35
C GLY A 69 -22.50 -4.33 31.67
N THR A 70 -22.69 -3.99 32.96
CA THR A 70 -23.74 -3.07 33.44
C THR A 70 -23.39 -1.59 33.23
N THR A 71 -22.23 -1.30 32.62
CA THR A 71 -21.62 0.03 32.53
C THR A 71 -21.78 0.73 31.18
N ASP A 72 -22.44 0.09 30.20
CA ASP A 72 -22.52 0.58 28.81
C ASP A 72 -23.25 1.93 28.63
N ALA A 73 -24.01 2.41 29.62
CA ALA A 73 -24.81 3.63 29.51
C ALA A 73 -24.43 4.80 30.44
N MET A 74 -23.61 4.61 31.49
CA MET A 74 -23.48 5.62 32.57
C MET A 74 -22.06 6.07 32.90
N VAL A 75 -21.02 5.54 32.25
CA VAL A 75 -19.64 5.93 32.58
C VAL A 75 -19.19 7.10 31.70
N THR A 76 -18.86 8.23 32.34
CA THR A 76 -18.27 9.39 31.66
C THR A 76 -16.88 9.03 31.12
N LEU A 77 -16.43 9.76 30.10
CA LEU A 77 -15.18 9.43 29.41
C LEU A 77 -13.99 9.62 30.36
N ASP A 78 -14.08 10.64 31.22
CA ASP A 78 -13.15 10.93 32.30
C ASP A 78 -13.11 9.84 33.37
N ALA A 79 -14.24 9.21 33.68
CA ALA A 79 -14.28 8.09 34.64
C ALA A 79 -13.53 6.87 34.09
N LEU A 80 -13.71 6.50 32.82
CA LEU A 80 -12.95 5.41 32.19
C LEU A 80 -11.44 5.66 32.19
N ARG A 81 -11.03 6.91 31.95
CA ARG A 81 -9.62 7.32 31.95
C ARG A 81 -9.00 7.31 33.35
N SER A 82 -9.73 7.82 34.35
CA SER A 82 -9.34 7.74 35.76
C SER A 82 -9.11 6.30 36.19
N TRP A 83 -10.01 5.38 35.79
CA TRP A 83 -9.88 3.96 36.11
C TRP A 83 -8.67 3.31 35.45
N TYR A 84 -8.33 3.69 34.21
CA TYR A 84 -7.13 3.21 33.53
C TYR A 84 -5.85 3.67 34.24
N ALA A 85 -5.79 4.93 34.68
CA ALA A 85 -4.65 5.46 35.43
C ALA A 85 -4.47 4.75 36.78
N GLU A 86 -5.58 4.50 37.49
CA GLU A 86 -5.60 3.79 38.78
C GLU A 86 -5.13 2.33 38.65
N ALA A 87 -5.63 1.60 37.65
CA ALA A 87 -5.21 0.22 37.35
C ALA A 87 -3.71 0.12 37.03
N ARG A 88 -3.16 1.08 36.28
CA ARG A 88 -1.72 1.15 35.98
C ARG A 88 -0.88 1.36 37.24
N ASN A 89 -1.31 2.24 38.14
CA ASN A 89 -0.61 2.49 39.40
C ASN A 89 -0.60 1.25 40.30
N GLN A 90 -1.70 0.48 40.33
CA GLN A 90 -1.76 -0.80 41.04
C GLN A 90 -0.82 -1.88 40.44
N ALA A 91 -0.69 -1.95 39.11
CA ALA A 91 0.27 -2.88 38.47
C ALA A 91 1.72 -2.55 38.85
N LEU A 92 2.06 -1.26 38.96
CA LEU A 92 3.37 -0.80 39.45
C LEU A 92 3.58 -1.16 40.94
N ASP A 93 2.58 -0.93 41.80
CA ASP A 93 2.58 -1.32 43.22
C ASP A 93 2.80 -2.82 43.42
N THR A 94 2.09 -3.63 42.64
CA THR A 94 2.17 -5.09 42.66
C THR A 94 3.58 -5.59 42.32
N ARG A 95 4.27 -4.89 41.40
CA ARG A 95 5.67 -5.15 41.03
C ARG A 95 6.67 -4.66 42.08
N ILE A 96 6.31 -3.67 42.91
CA ILE A 96 7.07 -3.27 44.09
C ILE A 96 6.92 -4.32 45.20
N ARG A 97 5.71 -4.86 45.41
CA ARG A 97 5.45 -5.97 46.33
C ARG A 97 6.19 -7.28 45.97
N HIS A 98 6.55 -7.50 44.72
CA HIS A 98 7.49 -8.58 44.31
C HIS A 98 8.88 -8.45 44.96
N HIS A 99 9.39 -7.22 45.08
CA HIS A 99 10.65 -6.99 45.79
C HIS A 99 10.52 -7.30 47.30
N ASN A 100 9.28 -7.30 47.81
CA ASN A 100 8.96 -7.53 49.21
C ASN A 100 8.99 -8.99 49.66
N ALA A 101 8.54 -9.91 48.81
CA ALA A 101 8.40 -11.33 49.17
C ALA A 101 9.73 -12.12 49.12
N PHE A 102 10.75 -11.59 48.43
CA PHE A 102 12.06 -12.23 48.23
C PHE A 102 12.81 -12.54 49.55
N TYR A 103 12.49 -11.83 50.65
CA TYR A 103 13.24 -11.92 51.91
C TYR A 103 12.57 -12.68 53.05
N HIS A 104 11.38 -13.29 52.87
CA HIS A 104 10.64 -13.89 54.00
C HIS A 104 10.18 -15.36 53.86
N GLY A 105 10.34 -16.03 52.70
CA GLY A 105 9.76 -17.39 52.54
C GLY A 105 10.48 -18.39 51.63
N GLY A 106 11.62 -18.03 51.02
CA GLY A 106 12.29 -18.90 50.04
C GLY A 106 11.47 -19.14 48.76
N ASP A 107 11.86 -20.13 47.95
CA ASP A 107 11.38 -20.31 46.56
C ASP A 107 9.90 -20.72 46.43
N ALA A 108 9.32 -21.44 47.40
CA ALA A 108 7.94 -21.94 47.30
C ALA A 108 6.89 -20.83 47.49
N GLY A 109 7.10 -19.94 48.47
CA GLY A 109 6.26 -18.75 48.65
C GLY A 109 6.40 -17.77 47.49
N HIS A 110 7.59 -17.69 46.90
CA HIS A 110 7.86 -16.89 45.70
C HIS A 110 7.07 -17.39 44.49
N LEU A 111 7.02 -18.70 44.23
CA LEU A 111 6.24 -19.27 43.12
C LEU A 111 4.74 -19.01 43.28
N GLN A 112 4.17 -19.26 44.46
CA GLN A 112 2.74 -18.99 44.73
C GLN A 112 2.39 -17.50 44.57
N TYR A 113 3.28 -16.62 45.02
CA TYR A 113 3.09 -15.19 44.85
C TYR A 113 3.26 -14.74 43.39
N LEU A 114 4.21 -15.29 42.63
CA LEU A 114 4.34 -15.03 41.19
C LEU A 114 3.09 -15.46 40.42
N ASP A 115 2.47 -16.57 40.79
CA ASP A 115 1.22 -17.02 40.17
C ASP A 115 0.04 -16.13 40.54
N PHE A 116 -0.03 -15.65 41.80
CA PHE A 116 -0.97 -14.61 42.20
C PHE A 116 -0.75 -13.30 41.43
N LEU A 117 0.51 -12.87 41.26
CA LEU A 117 0.87 -11.67 40.51
C LEU A 117 0.52 -11.76 39.04
N ARG A 118 0.84 -12.90 38.40
CA ARG A 118 0.43 -13.17 37.03
C ARG A 118 -1.08 -13.09 36.90
N SER A 119 -1.82 -13.66 37.85
CA SER A 119 -3.28 -13.59 37.86
C SER A 119 -3.78 -12.14 37.98
N LEU A 120 -3.22 -11.35 38.90
CA LEU A 120 -3.63 -9.95 39.10
C LEU A 120 -3.24 -9.05 37.91
N ILE A 121 -2.06 -9.26 37.32
CA ILE A 121 -1.63 -8.56 36.10
C ILE A 121 -2.57 -8.90 34.95
N LEU A 122 -2.91 -10.19 34.76
CA LEU A 122 -3.86 -10.61 33.73
C LEU A 122 -5.25 -9.98 33.96
N GLU A 123 -5.71 -9.85 35.21
CA GLU A 123 -6.96 -9.17 35.52
C GLU A 123 -6.91 -7.67 35.20
N LEU A 124 -5.82 -6.99 35.57
CA LEU A 124 -5.62 -5.56 35.28
C LEU A 124 -5.48 -5.30 33.78
N GLU A 125 -4.72 -6.12 33.06
CA GLU A 125 -4.60 -6.07 31.60
C GLU A 125 -5.97 -6.29 30.94
N GLY A 126 -6.77 -7.23 31.44
CA GLY A 126 -8.14 -7.46 30.98
C GLY A 126 -9.06 -6.26 31.23
N LEU A 127 -8.93 -5.60 32.39
CA LEU A 127 -9.70 -4.39 32.70
C LEU A 127 -9.29 -3.21 31.82
N MET A 128 -7.99 -2.99 31.62
CA MET A 128 -7.46 -1.98 30.71
C MET A 128 -7.94 -2.22 29.28
N GLN A 129 -7.92 -3.48 28.80
CA GLN A 129 -8.44 -3.85 27.49
C GLN A 129 -9.95 -3.56 27.35
N LYS A 130 -10.72 -3.73 28.43
CA LYS A 130 -12.15 -3.41 28.43
C LYS A 130 -12.41 -1.90 28.43
N CYS A 131 -11.64 -1.13 29.20
CA CYS A 131 -11.69 0.34 29.15
C CYS A 131 -11.33 0.86 27.75
N ASP A 132 -10.29 0.30 27.13
CA ASP A 132 -9.89 0.60 25.75
C ASP A 132 -11.05 0.34 24.76
N GLN A 133 -11.77 -0.77 24.92
CA GLN A 133 -12.94 -1.11 24.10
C GLN A 133 -14.10 -0.12 24.28
N LEU A 134 -14.40 0.27 25.53
CA LEU A 134 -15.45 1.23 25.83
C LEU A 134 -15.12 2.64 25.33
N LEU A 135 -13.86 3.05 25.41
CA LEU A 135 -13.40 4.33 24.85
C LEU A 135 -13.57 4.36 23.33
N LEU A 136 -13.17 3.29 22.63
CA LEU A 136 -13.38 3.17 21.19
C LEU A 136 -14.87 3.12 20.82
N GLN A 137 -15.72 2.51 21.65
CA GLN A 137 -17.18 2.54 21.48
C GLN A 137 -17.74 3.94 21.59
N LYS A 138 -17.30 4.70 22.59
CA LYS A 138 -17.79 6.05 22.86
C LYS A 138 -17.38 7.07 21.80
N GLU A 139 -16.21 6.90 21.19
CA GLU A 139 -15.75 7.74 20.09
C GLU A 139 -16.25 7.28 18.70
N CYS A 140 -17.24 6.39 18.64
CA CYS A 140 -17.73 5.79 17.38
C CYS A 140 -16.59 5.15 16.54
N ALA A 141 -15.55 4.67 17.22
CA ALA A 141 -14.32 4.12 16.66
C ALA A 141 -14.22 2.60 16.77
N LYS A 142 -15.35 1.87 16.99
CA LYS A 142 -15.35 0.39 17.11
C LYS A 142 -14.67 -0.32 15.94
N TRP A 143 -14.75 0.27 14.74
CA TRP A 143 -14.13 -0.22 13.51
C TRP A 143 -12.60 -0.35 13.58
N VAL A 144 -11.97 0.37 14.49
CA VAL A 144 -10.55 0.31 14.77
C VAL A 144 -10.13 -1.07 15.29
N GLN A 145 -11.01 -1.75 16.05
CA GLN A 145 -10.74 -3.08 16.61
C GLN A 145 -11.00 -4.21 15.62
N THR A 146 -11.99 -4.05 14.74
CA THR A 146 -12.41 -5.08 13.76
C THR A 146 -11.57 -5.09 12.49
N SER A 147 -10.71 -4.09 12.29
CA SER A 147 -9.82 -3.97 11.14
C SER A 147 -8.58 -4.86 11.28
N THR A 148 -8.77 -6.18 11.39
CA THR A 148 -7.73 -7.14 11.04
C THR A 148 -7.41 -6.88 9.57
N ILE A 149 -6.17 -6.47 9.27
CA ILE A 149 -5.72 -6.26 7.89
C ILE A 149 -6.11 -7.53 7.12
N PRO A 150 -6.90 -7.46 6.03
CA PRO A 150 -7.04 -8.62 5.15
C PRO A 150 -5.62 -9.00 4.81
N ALA A 151 -5.18 -10.20 5.20
CA ALA A 151 -3.89 -10.70 4.77
C ALA A 151 -3.88 -10.56 3.25
N TYR A 152 -3.19 -9.53 2.75
CA TYR A 152 -3.08 -9.29 1.32
C TYR A 152 -2.27 -10.46 0.83
N ASN A 153 -2.98 -11.50 0.40
CA ASN A 153 -2.38 -12.68 -0.17
C ASN A 153 -1.51 -12.19 -1.33
N SER A 154 -0.21 -12.43 -1.17
CA SER A 154 0.73 -12.49 -2.29
C SER A 154 0.01 -13.21 -3.42
N VAL A 155 -0.06 -12.57 -4.59
CA VAL A 155 -0.54 -13.18 -5.83
C VAL A 155 0.32 -14.42 -6.09
N GLY A 156 -0.11 -15.55 -5.55
CA GLY A 156 0.35 -16.87 -5.89
C GLY A 156 -0.51 -17.35 -7.03
N CYS A 157 0.12 -17.69 -8.16
CA CYS A 157 -0.55 -18.42 -9.24
C CYS A 157 -1.20 -19.68 -8.65
N ALA A 158 -2.52 -19.66 -8.53
CA ALA A 158 -3.29 -20.85 -8.21
C ALA A 158 -3.31 -21.73 -9.46
N VAL A 159 -2.62 -22.87 -9.39
CA VAL A 159 -2.90 -24.01 -10.26
C VAL A 159 -4.23 -24.58 -9.80
N GLU A 160 -5.21 -24.57 -10.70
CA GLU A 160 -6.55 -25.11 -10.49
C GLU A 160 -6.47 -26.58 -10.06
N SER A 161 -7.05 -26.88 -8.90
CA SER A 161 -7.43 -28.24 -8.52
C SER A 161 -8.96 -28.31 -8.62
N SER A 162 -9.43 -29.10 -9.58
CA SER A 162 -10.84 -29.36 -9.81
C SER A 162 -11.50 -30.06 -8.61
N PRO A 163 -12.75 -29.72 -8.25
CA PRO A 163 -13.52 -30.51 -7.33
C PRO A 163 -14.18 -31.69 -8.06
N GLY A 164 -13.99 -32.88 -7.53
CA GLY A 164 -14.79 -34.05 -7.88
C GLY A 164 -16.01 -34.18 -6.96
N SER A 165 -17.17 -34.51 -7.55
CA SER A 165 -18.20 -35.38 -6.98
C SER A 165 -19.03 -35.89 -8.17
N SER A 166 -18.92 -37.16 -8.53
CA SER A 166 -19.78 -38.27 -8.08
C SER A 166 -21.22 -38.15 -8.61
N GLU A 167 -21.55 -38.95 -9.63
CA GLU A 167 -22.70 -39.85 -9.56
C GLU A 167 -22.62 -40.97 -10.62
N HIS A 168 -23.07 -42.15 -10.20
CA HIS A 168 -22.99 -43.44 -10.86
C HIS A 168 -24.04 -43.64 -11.97
N ALA A 169 -23.64 -44.29 -13.07
CA ALA A 169 -24.34 -45.28 -13.90
C ALA A 169 -23.68 -45.21 -15.29
N GLY A 170 -22.97 -46.21 -15.82
CA GLY A 170 -23.35 -47.59 -16.02
C GLY A 170 -23.06 -47.93 -17.49
N ILE A 171 -22.80 -49.21 -17.76
CA ILE A 171 -22.71 -49.85 -19.08
C ILE A 171 -21.32 -49.92 -19.73
N SER A 172 -20.79 -51.13 -19.58
CA SER A 172 -19.69 -51.80 -20.24
C SER A 172 -19.72 -51.74 -21.78
N GLY A 173 -18.54 -51.64 -22.38
CA GLY A 173 -18.29 -51.95 -23.79
C GLY A 173 -16.86 -52.42 -24.02
N HIS A 174 -16.69 -53.72 -24.21
CA HIS A 174 -15.48 -54.40 -24.67
C HIS A 174 -15.02 -53.92 -26.06
N GLY A 175 -13.72 -53.97 -26.31
CA GLY A 175 -13.11 -53.86 -27.65
C GLY A 175 -11.63 -53.49 -27.54
N ASP A 176 -10.76 -54.44 -27.25
CA ASP A 176 -10.04 -55.23 -28.27
C ASP A 176 -9.05 -54.41 -29.09
N ARG A 177 -7.74 -54.57 -28.81
CA ARG A 177 -6.66 -54.37 -29.79
C ARG A 177 -5.34 -54.96 -29.29
N GLY A 178 -4.85 -55.89 -30.08
CA GLY A 178 -3.60 -56.63 -29.95
C GLY A 178 -2.31 -55.82 -30.18
N PRO A 179 -1.17 -56.51 -30.37
CA PRO A 179 0.12 -56.08 -29.83
C PRO A 179 1.12 -55.49 -30.84
N LYS A 180 1.96 -54.56 -30.31
CA LYS A 180 3.36 -54.20 -30.71
C LYS A 180 3.56 -53.62 -32.14
N PRO A 181 4.66 -52.88 -32.46
CA PRO A 181 5.97 -52.86 -31.79
C PRO A 181 6.61 -51.47 -31.55
N ALA A 182 7.63 -51.43 -30.69
CA ALA A 182 8.72 -50.42 -30.69
C ALA A 182 9.65 -50.68 -31.90
N PRO A 183 10.57 -49.79 -32.36
CA PRO A 183 11.39 -48.86 -31.58
C PRO A 183 11.72 -47.51 -32.26
N GLY A 184 12.44 -46.61 -31.56
CA GLY A 184 13.03 -45.43 -32.18
C GLY A 184 13.56 -44.39 -31.19
N ASN A 185 14.61 -44.72 -30.44
CA ASN A 185 15.38 -43.78 -29.64
C ASN A 185 16.11 -42.78 -30.55
N GLN A 186 15.74 -41.49 -30.48
CA GLN A 186 16.62 -40.38 -30.82
C GLN A 186 16.49 -39.30 -29.75
N THR A 187 17.38 -39.37 -28.78
CA THR A 187 17.64 -38.33 -27.77
C THR A 187 18.42 -37.19 -28.45
N LEU A 188 17.76 -36.05 -28.62
CA LEU A 188 18.41 -34.78 -28.93
C LEU A 188 19.13 -34.26 -27.67
N PRO A 189 20.28 -33.56 -27.83
CA PRO A 189 21.11 -33.15 -26.71
C PRO A 189 20.43 -32.02 -25.92
N THR A 190 20.23 -32.25 -24.62
CA THR A 190 19.92 -31.22 -23.63
C THR A 190 21.05 -30.18 -23.59
N PRO A 191 20.74 -28.87 -23.57
CA PRO A 191 21.74 -27.83 -23.36
C PRO A 191 22.31 -27.90 -21.92
N PRO A 192 23.55 -27.43 -21.70
CA PRO A 192 24.22 -27.51 -20.40
C PRO A 192 23.49 -26.67 -19.34
N PRO A 193 23.46 -27.12 -18.08
CA PRO A 193 22.86 -26.36 -16.99
C PRO A 193 23.65 -25.06 -16.76
N SER A 194 22.94 -23.93 -16.81
CA SER A 194 23.48 -22.64 -16.41
C SER A 194 23.81 -22.63 -14.91
N PRO A 195 24.87 -21.91 -14.50
CA PRO A 195 25.44 -22.02 -13.17
C PRO A 195 24.47 -21.51 -12.10
N THR A 196 24.35 -22.29 -11.03
CA THR A 196 23.74 -21.91 -9.76
C THR A 196 24.35 -20.60 -9.28
N SER A 197 23.62 -19.50 -9.43
CA SER A 197 23.99 -18.23 -8.83
C SER A 197 23.93 -18.41 -7.31
N SER A 198 25.10 -18.54 -6.69
CA SER A 198 25.27 -18.32 -5.26
C SER A 198 24.73 -16.92 -4.95
N ARG A 199 23.56 -16.89 -4.31
CA ARG A 199 22.88 -15.68 -3.88
C ARG A 199 23.68 -15.09 -2.71
N ARG A 200 24.81 -14.48 -3.03
CA ARG A 200 25.58 -13.64 -2.10
C ARG A 200 24.69 -12.44 -1.81
N ARG A 201 23.91 -12.52 -0.72
CA ARG A 201 23.24 -11.38 -0.09
C ARG A 201 24.32 -10.33 0.19
N LYS A 202 24.49 -9.40 -0.74
CA LYS A 202 25.17 -8.13 -0.47
C LYS A 202 24.15 -7.32 0.32
N ASN A 203 24.12 -7.55 1.64
CA ASN A 203 23.55 -6.59 2.58
C ASN A 203 24.32 -5.30 2.33
N LYS A 204 23.74 -4.40 1.53
CA LYS A 204 24.14 -3.01 1.51
C LYS A 204 23.73 -2.49 2.87
N SER A 205 24.69 -2.45 3.79
CA SER A 205 24.54 -1.83 5.09
C SER A 205 24.04 -0.42 4.86
N ILE A 206 22.78 -0.17 5.23
CA ILE A 206 22.44 1.12 5.80
C ILE A 206 23.41 1.28 6.95
N SER A 207 24.24 2.33 6.88
CA SER A 207 25.15 2.79 7.93
C SER A 207 24.63 2.34 9.30
N SER A 208 25.28 1.33 9.87
CA SER A 208 25.12 1.01 11.27
C SER A 208 25.68 2.21 12.01
N PHE A 209 24.80 3.11 12.43
CA PHE A 209 25.08 3.99 13.55
C PHE A 209 25.34 3.08 14.74
N GLU A 210 26.59 2.68 14.94
CA GLU A 210 27.02 2.20 16.24
C GLU A 210 26.85 3.38 17.19
N PRO A 211 25.98 3.28 18.22
CA PRO A 211 25.83 4.36 19.17
C PRO A 211 27.20 4.55 19.84
N ALA A 212 27.75 5.76 19.76
CA ALA A 212 28.91 6.14 20.54
C ALA A 212 28.61 5.77 22.00
N GLY A 213 29.39 4.84 22.54
CA GLY A 213 29.28 4.43 23.94
C GLY A 213 29.35 5.67 24.84
N CYS A 214 28.65 5.64 25.97
CA CYS A 214 28.75 6.73 26.93
C CYS A 214 30.21 6.83 27.42
N GLU A 215 30.99 7.78 26.88
CA GLU A 215 32.40 7.99 27.25
C GLU A 215 32.56 8.59 28.66
N ASN A 216 31.46 8.94 29.34
CA ASN A 216 31.48 9.41 30.71
C ASN A 216 31.54 8.23 31.69
N THR A 217 32.75 7.91 32.14
CA THR A 217 33.07 6.95 33.21
C THR A 217 32.48 7.30 34.59
N THR A 218 31.68 8.36 34.68
CA THR A 218 31.07 8.88 35.92
C THR A 218 29.54 8.76 35.97
N CYS A 219 28.89 8.11 34.99
CA CYS A 219 27.45 7.90 35.05
C CYS A 219 27.09 6.81 36.08
N ALA A 220 26.52 7.22 37.22
CA ALA A 220 26.20 6.35 38.35
C ALA A 220 25.15 5.25 38.07
N ASP A 221 24.49 5.28 36.91
CA ASP A 221 23.48 4.29 36.50
C ASP A 221 23.63 3.95 35.00
N GLU A 222 24.54 3.01 34.71
CA GLU A 222 24.85 2.56 33.36
C GLU A 222 23.62 1.97 32.64
N THR A 223 22.71 1.34 33.38
CA THR A 223 21.50 0.74 32.81
C THR A 223 20.47 1.79 32.40
N ALA A 224 20.22 2.80 33.25
CA ALA A 224 19.34 3.91 32.90
C ALA A 224 19.89 4.70 31.70
N CYS A 225 21.21 4.83 31.60
CA CYS A 225 21.86 5.46 30.45
C CYS A 225 21.63 4.64 29.16
N LYS A 226 21.83 3.32 29.19
CA LYS A 226 21.59 2.43 28.04
C LYS A 226 20.12 2.43 27.60
N ASP A 227 19.19 2.40 28.54
CA ASP A 227 17.75 2.44 28.23
C ASP A 227 17.33 3.78 27.62
N SER A 228 17.87 4.89 28.14
CA SER A 228 17.68 6.22 27.57
C SER A 228 18.26 6.34 26.16
N GLN A 229 19.47 5.83 25.93
CA GLN A 229 20.08 5.79 24.60
C GLN A 229 19.27 4.96 23.61
N LYS A 230 18.80 3.77 24.02
CA LYS A 230 17.95 2.90 23.20
C LYS A 230 16.62 3.59 22.85
N ARG A 231 16.02 4.28 23.83
CA ARG A 231 14.81 5.08 23.63
C ARG A 231 15.05 6.20 22.62
N ASN A 232 16.08 7.01 22.82
CA ASN A 232 16.41 8.12 21.93
C ASN A 232 16.70 7.65 20.50
N THR A 233 17.40 6.53 20.35
CA THR A 233 17.64 5.90 19.05
C THR A 233 16.31 5.50 18.37
N THR A 234 15.36 4.95 19.13
CA THR A 234 14.04 4.57 18.63
C THR A 234 13.23 5.81 18.22
N ILE A 235 13.25 6.87 19.04
CA ILE A 235 12.59 8.15 18.78
C ILE A 235 13.14 8.79 17.49
N GLN A 236 14.47 8.87 17.35
CA GLN A 236 15.11 9.41 16.16
C GLN A 236 14.71 8.64 14.90
N ARG A 237 14.72 7.30 14.97
CA ARG A 237 14.30 6.43 13.86
C ARG A 237 12.85 6.66 13.42
N LEU A 238 11.96 7.00 14.36
CA LEU A 238 10.56 7.32 14.05
C LEU A 238 10.42 8.75 13.50
N CYS A 239 11.08 9.73 14.13
CA CYS A 239 10.92 11.15 13.82
C CYS A 239 11.55 11.56 12.49
N VAL A 240 12.55 10.83 11.98
CA VAL A 240 13.19 11.14 10.69
C VAL A 240 12.22 11.23 9.50
N PHE A 241 11.05 10.56 9.59
CA PHE A 241 10.00 10.61 8.55
C PHE A 241 9.00 11.75 8.72
N LEU A 242 9.00 12.40 9.89
CA LEU A 242 8.09 13.49 10.26
C LEU A 242 8.77 14.86 10.21
N GLU A 243 10.09 14.89 10.10
CA GLU A 243 10.87 16.10 9.95
C GLU A 243 10.88 16.55 8.48
N PRO A 244 10.75 17.87 8.21
CA PRO A 244 10.90 18.38 6.85
C PRO A 244 12.33 18.12 6.36
N GLU A 245 12.49 17.79 5.08
CA GLU A 245 13.83 17.65 4.49
C GLU A 245 14.62 18.96 4.69
N ASN A 246 15.75 18.86 5.41
CA ASN A 246 16.55 19.99 5.87
C ASN A 246 16.80 21.01 4.75
N GLY A 247 16.30 22.25 4.91
CA GLY A 247 16.70 23.39 4.07
C GLY A 247 15.59 24.22 3.42
N LYS A 248 14.30 23.84 3.51
CA LYS A 248 13.18 24.65 2.99
C LYS A 248 12.18 24.99 4.09
N LEU A 249 12.45 26.08 4.82
CA LEU A 249 11.68 26.54 5.99
C LEU A 249 10.26 27.06 5.68
N THR A 250 9.86 27.18 4.41
CA THR A 250 8.64 27.93 4.04
C THR A 250 7.54 27.13 3.34
N ASN A 251 7.74 25.84 3.04
CA ASN A 251 6.69 25.00 2.44
C ASN A 251 6.41 23.77 3.30
N ILE A 252 5.13 23.56 3.62
CA ILE A 252 4.64 22.34 4.27
C ILE A 252 5.14 21.15 3.44
N SER A 253 5.93 20.27 4.07
CA SER A 253 6.39 19.06 3.40
C SER A 253 5.22 18.08 3.31
N TYR A 254 4.60 17.99 2.12
CA TYR A 254 3.52 17.02 1.87
C TYR A 254 3.94 15.59 2.25
N ARG A 255 5.23 15.26 2.05
CA ARG A 255 5.83 14.00 2.48
C ARG A 255 5.65 13.77 3.99
N ALA A 256 6.04 14.73 4.83
CA ALA A 256 5.93 14.61 6.28
C ALA A 256 4.46 14.44 6.73
N GLU A 257 3.54 15.16 6.08
CA GLU A 257 2.09 15.04 6.35
C GLU A 257 1.52 13.67 5.94
N VAL A 258 1.96 13.12 4.80
CA VAL A 258 1.58 11.76 4.38
C VAL A 258 2.10 10.72 5.38
N PHE A 259 3.35 10.88 5.86
CA PHE A 259 3.88 10.03 6.92
C PHE A 259 3.10 10.20 8.23
N ALA A 260 2.73 11.42 8.60
CA ALA A 260 1.88 11.68 9.76
C ALA A 260 0.57 10.88 9.68
N THR A 261 -0.05 10.77 8.51
CA THR A 261 -1.23 9.95 8.28
C THR A 261 -0.98 8.44 8.51
N PHE A 262 0.18 7.91 8.12
CA PHE A 262 0.56 6.53 8.47
C PHE A 262 0.67 6.33 9.97
N PHE A 263 1.32 7.26 10.67
CA PHE A 263 1.45 7.23 12.13
C PHE A 263 0.08 7.24 12.81
N ARG A 264 -0.82 8.15 12.42
CA ARG A 264 -2.18 8.19 12.99
C ARG A 264 -2.93 6.89 12.77
N ARG A 265 -2.91 6.33 11.56
CA ARG A 265 -3.56 5.04 11.27
C ARG A 265 -2.97 3.91 12.11
N ALA A 266 -1.65 3.88 12.32
CA ALA A 266 -0.99 2.88 13.16
C ALA A 266 -1.34 3.04 14.65
N ILE A 267 -1.40 4.27 15.14
CA ILE A 267 -1.77 4.62 16.52
C ILE A 267 -3.24 4.30 16.76
N ALA A 268 -4.14 4.73 15.88
CA ALA A 268 -5.56 4.43 15.95
C ALA A 268 -5.78 2.92 16.08
N ARG A 269 -5.19 2.11 15.19
CA ARG A 269 -5.26 0.63 15.21
C ARG A 269 -4.58 -0.06 16.40
N SER A 270 -4.17 0.67 17.43
CA SER A 270 -3.62 0.13 18.65
C SER A 270 -4.35 0.78 19.81
N PRO A 271 -5.33 0.11 20.44
CA PRO A 271 -6.16 0.73 21.46
C PRO A 271 -5.34 1.43 22.55
N SER A 272 -4.28 0.79 23.06
CA SER A 272 -3.38 1.40 24.03
C SER A 272 -2.69 2.66 23.52
N LEU A 273 -2.22 2.72 22.27
CA LEU A 273 -1.56 3.90 21.71
C LEU A 273 -2.57 5.02 21.45
N PHE A 274 -3.77 4.65 21.03
CA PHE A 274 -4.88 5.57 20.81
C PHE A 274 -5.26 6.30 22.10
N VAL A 275 -5.44 5.55 23.19
CA VAL A 275 -5.74 6.14 24.51
C VAL A 275 -4.59 7.05 24.96
N ARG A 276 -3.32 6.63 24.80
CA ARG A 276 -2.15 7.48 25.11
C ARG A 276 -2.15 8.79 24.32
N ALA A 277 -2.41 8.72 23.03
CA ALA A 277 -2.47 9.89 22.17
C ALA A 277 -3.58 10.85 22.62
N ARG A 278 -4.77 10.33 22.94
CA ARG A 278 -5.89 11.12 23.46
C ARG A 278 -5.58 11.81 24.78
N THR A 279 -5.04 11.07 25.75
CA THR A 279 -4.66 11.63 27.05
C THR A 279 -3.61 12.73 26.89
N TRP A 280 -2.61 12.50 26.03
CA TRP A 280 -1.58 13.51 25.75
C TRP A 280 -2.14 14.76 25.07
N GLU A 281 -3.06 14.62 24.11
CA GLU A 281 -3.71 15.78 23.46
C GLU A 281 -4.42 16.65 24.49
N GLU A 282 -5.09 16.05 25.47
CA GLU A 282 -5.79 16.77 26.54
C GLU A 282 -4.84 17.44 27.52
N GLU A 283 -3.76 16.77 27.93
CA GLU A 283 -2.72 17.35 28.78
C GLU A 283 -2.09 18.59 28.13
N VAL A 284 -1.87 18.54 26.81
CA VAL A 284 -1.29 19.65 26.04
C VAL A 284 -2.30 20.75 25.74
N THR A 285 -3.58 20.43 25.60
CA THR A 285 -4.65 21.41 25.34
C THR A 285 -5.26 22.02 26.60
N ALA A 286 -5.03 21.44 27.78
CA ALA A 286 -5.49 21.94 29.07
C ALA A 286 -4.73 23.18 29.57
N GLU A 287 -3.68 23.65 28.87
CA GLU A 287 -3.17 24.99 29.11
C GLU A 287 -4.24 26.04 28.78
N PRO A 288 -4.47 27.05 29.64
CA PRO A 288 -5.58 28.00 29.51
C PRO A 288 -5.35 28.91 28.29
N ILE A 289 -5.86 28.48 27.14
CA ILE A 289 -5.81 29.23 25.89
C ILE A 289 -7.20 29.82 25.64
N SER A 290 -7.23 31.14 25.52
CA SER A 290 -8.42 31.92 25.17
C SER A 290 -9.19 31.33 23.99
N SER A 291 -10.51 31.43 24.07
CA SER A 291 -11.57 30.70 23.35
C SER A 291 -11.66 30.86 21.81
N HIS A 292 -10.56 31.00 21.07
CA HIS A 292 -10.57 31.05 19.60
C HIS A 292 -9.34 30.38 18.93
N ARG A 293 -8.92 29.19 19.40
CA ARG A 293 -8.09 28.33 18.55
C ARG A 293 -8.98 27.46 17.67
N SER A 294 -9.21 27.91 16.43
CA SER A 294 -9.42 26.99 15.31
C SER A 294 -8.34 25.90 15.35
N PRO A 295 -8.64 24.65 14.92
CA PRO A 295 -7.65 23.58 14.84
C PRO A 295 -6.38 24.15 14.21
N THR A 296 -5.32 24.21 15.01
CA THR A 296 -4.13 24.99 14.71
C THR A 296 -3.61 24.61 13.32
N THR A 297 -3.50 25.60 12.45
CA THR A 297 -2.90 25.56 11.10
C THR A 297 -1.42 25.15 11.07
N GLY A 298 -0.89 24.58 12.17
CA GLY A 298 0.45 24.03 12.23
C GLY A 298 0.53 22.68 11.50
N PRO A 299 1.72 22.32 10.98
CA PRO A 299 1.94 21.04 10.32
C PRO A 299 1.68 19.90 11.28
N SER A 300 0.76 19.02 10.90
CA SER A 300 0.26 17.94 11.75
C SER A 300 1.36 16.89 12.03
N ALA A 301 2.37 16.79 11.17
CA ALA A 301 3.55 15.95 11.39
C ALA A 301 4.34 16.35 12.65
N LYS A 302 4.41 17.65 12.97
CA LYS A 302 5.12 18.14 14.15
C LYS A 302 4.46 17.67 15.44
N ILE A 303 3.12 17.71 15.51
CA ILE A 303 2.35 17.26 16.69
C ILE A 303 2.64 15.78 16.97
N ILE A 304 2.70 14.95 15.93
CA ILE A 304 3.05 13.53 16.10
C ILE A 304 4.50 13.36 16.56
N ALA A 305 5.44 14.13 16.01
CA ALA A 305 6.83 14.07 16.44
C ALA A 305 6.97 14.49 17.92
N ASP A 306 6.23 15.51 18.35
CA ASP A 306 6.20 15.96 19.74
C ASP A 306 5.57 14.89 20.66
N PHE A 307 4.49 14.24 20.23
CA PHE A 307 3.91 13.09 20.93
C PHE A 307 4.92 11.94 21.08
N ILE A 308 5.67 11.60 20.02
CA ILE A 308 6.69 10.54 20.05
C ILE A 308 7.87 10.89 20.96
N ARG A 309 8.31 12.16 20.95
CA ARG A 309 9.41 12.65 21.81
C ARG A 309 9.00 12.80 23.27
N SER A 310 7.70 12.94 23.55
CA SER A 310 7.18 13.06 24.90
C SER A 310 7.45 11.83 25.77
N THR A 311 7.20 11.95 27.07
CA THR A 311 7.22 10.83 28.02
C THR A 311 5.93 10.01 28.00
N ALA A 312 4.93 10.37 27.17
CA ALA A 312 3.63 9.71 27.13
C ALA A 312 3.73 8.25 26.64
N LEU A 313 4.66 7.96 25.74
CA LEU A 313 4.91 6.61 25.22
C LEU A 313 6.05 5.92 25.97
N THR A 314 5.84 4.70 26.43
CA THR A 314 6.88 3.81 26.96
C THR A 314 7.79 3.27 25.84
N GLN A 315 8.95 2.70 26.19
CA GLN A 315 9.84 2.09 25.20
C GLN A 315 9.17 0.95 24.42
N ASN A 316 8.37 0.12 25.10
CA ASN A 316 7.64 -0.98 24.46
C ASN A 316 6.57 -0.48 23.47
N GLU A 317 5.93 0.64 23.79
CA GLU A 317 4.94 1.29 22.90
C GLU A 317 5.61 1.89 21.66
N LEU A 318 6.79 2.53 21.82
CA LEU A 318 7.60 3.00 20.70
C LEU A 318 8.03 1.85 19.78
N GLU A 319 8.52 0.74 20.35
CA GLU A 319 8.89 -0.46 19.58
C GLU A 319 7.67 -1.10 18.88
N ARG A 320 6.49 -1.07 19.51
CA ARG A 320 5.24 -1.51 18.89
C ARG A 320 4.87 -0.64 17.69
N LEU A 321 5.07 0.68 17.78
CA LEU A 321 4.86 1.60 16.68
C LEU A 321 5.83 1.31 15.52
N VAL A 322 7.12 1.09 15.80
CA VAL A 322 8.11 0.63 14.80
C VAL A 322 7.63 -0.64 14.09
N LYS A 323 7.12 -1.63 14.83
CA LYS A 323 6.60 -2.88 14.23
C LYS A 323 5.40 -2.65 13.32
N LYS A 324 4.53 -1.68 13.62
CA LYS A 324 3.34 -1.36 12.82
C LYS A 324 3.64 -0.52 11.57
N LEU A 325 4.83 0.06 11.44
CA LEU A 325 5.20 0.94 10.34
C LEU A 325 6.26 0.28 9.43
N PRO A 326 5.88 -0.27 8.25
CA PRO A 326 6.79 -1.01 7.37
C PRO A 326 8.03 -0.19 6.93
N PHE A 327 7.83 1.07 6.58
CA PHE A 327 8.91 1.96 6.12
C PHE A 327 9.97 2.22 7.21
N VAL A 328 9.59 2.25 8.49
CA VAL A 328 10.54 2.38 9.60
C VAL A 328 11.41 1.14 9.71
N ARG A 329 10.85 -0.04 9.38
CA ARG A 329 11.57 -1.33 9.33
C ARG A 329 12.43 -1.51 8.06
N GLY A 330 12.34 -0.59 7.10
CA GLY A 330 12.98 -0.73 5.79
C GLY A 330 12.25 -1.73 4.87
N GLU A 331 11.01 -2.08 5.19
CA GLU A 331 10.14 -2.90 4.33
C GLU A 331 9.49 -2.04 3.25
N SER A 332 9.24 -2.62 2.08
CA SER A 332 8.49 -1.95 1.01
C SER A 332 7.02 -1.78 1.40
N MET A 333 6.45 -0.63 1.06
CA MET A 333 5.02 -0.38 1.18
C MET A 333 4.34 -0.69 -0.16
N SER A 334 3.12 -1.24 -0.11
CA SER A 334 2.31 -1.36 -1.32
C SER A 334 1.84 0.01 -1.79
N ALA A 335 1.70 0.18 -3.11
CA ALA A 335 1.22 1.44 -3.68
C ALA A 335 -0.19 1.79 -3.17
N GLU A 336 -1.02 0.78 -2.90
CA GLU A 336 -2.37 0.94 -2.36
C GLU A 336 -2.36 1.54 -0.95
N LEU A 337 -1.44 1.07 -0.10
CA LEU A 337 -1.24 1.62 1.24
C LEU A 337 -0.77 3.09 1.18
N ILE A 338 0.14 3.40 0.25
CA ILE A 338 0.63 4.76 0.00
C ILE A 338 -0.48 5.68 -0.51
N ARG A 339 -1.22 5.26 -1.55
CA ARG A 339 -2.39 6.00 -2.04
C ARG A 339 -3.36 6.29 -0.91
N GLY A 340 -3.69 5.28 -0.09
CA GLY A 340 -4.65 5.44 0.98
C GLY A 340 -4.25 6.51 2.00
N ALA A 341 -2.95 6.63 2.33
CA ALA A 341 -2.47 7.67 3.24
C ALA A 341 -2.45 9.05 2.58
N ILE A 342 -2.05 9.14 1.32
CA ILE A 342 -2.08 10.39 0.56
C ILE A 342 -3.51 10.89 0.42
N ALA A 343 -4.42 10.05 -0.04
CA ALA A 343 -5.81 10.43 -0.25
C ALA A 343 -6.47 10.95 1.03
N ASP A 344 -6.17 10.34 2.19
CA ASP A 344 -6.63 10.83 3.49
C ASP A 344 -6.00 12.17 3.89
N THR A 345 -4.74 12.40 3.52
CA THR A 345 -4.01 13.66 3.80
C THR A 345 -4.59 14.83 3.03
N PHE A 346 -4.97 14.60 1.77
CA PHE A 346 -5.55 15.62 0.89
C PHE A 346 -7.10 15.60 0.86
N ARG A 347 -7.73 14.84 1.75
CA ARG A 347 -9.18 14.71 1.80
C ARG A 347 -9.79 16.06 2.25
N PRO A 348 -10.72 16.66 1.48
CA PRO A 348 -11.29 17.95 1.84
C PRO A 348 -12.07 17.85 3.16
N PRO A 349 -11.88 18.78 4.12
CA PRO A 349 -12.57 18.77 5.40
C PRO A 349 -14.10 18.88 5.27
N ASN A 350 -14.59 19.49 4.19
CA ASN A 350 -16.03 19.73 4.00
C ASN A 350 -16.78 18.53 3.38
N ALA A 351 -16.08 17.45 3.02
CA ALA A 351 -16.74 16.20 2.60
C ALA A 351 -17.57 15.55 3.72
N HIS A 352 -17.45 16.06 4.95
CA HIS A 352 -18.05 15.55 6.18
C HIS A 352 -19.52 15.91 6.40
N HIS A 353 -20.08 16.88 5.67
CA HIS A 353 -21.43 17.39 6.00
C HIS A 353 -22.60 16.63 5.38
N THR A 354 -22.40 15.78 4.38
CA THR A 354 -23.53 15.13 3.67
C THR A 354 -23.57 13.61 3.77
N LEU A 355 -22.50 12.94 4.20
CA LEU A 355 -22.48 11.48 4.30
C LEU A 355 -21.63 11.04 5.50
N SER A 356 -22.30 10.68 6.60
CA SER A 356 -21.98 9.65 7.61
C SER A 356 -20.59 8.95 7.59
N GLY A 357 -19.50 9.70 7.45
CA GLY A 357 -18.16 9.16 7.39
C GLY A 357 -17.60 9.07 8.79
N ASN A 358 -17.57 7.85 9.38
CA ASN A 358 -16.92 7.61 10.66
C ASN A 358 -15.43 7.97 10.55
N SER A 359 -15.08 9.16 11.03
CA SER A 359 -13.70 9.61 11.14
C SER A 359 -13.48 10.15 12.54
N ILE A 360 -12.24 10.04 13.01
CA ILE A 360 -11.85 10.47 14.35
C ILE A 360 -10.71 11.48 14.23
N PRO A 361 -10.79 12.64 14.91
CA PRO A 361 -9.66 13.54 15.01
C PRO A 361 -8.60 12.91 15.89
N LEU A 362 -7.33 12.92 15.49
CA LEU A 362 -6.22 12.34 16.25
C LEU A 362 -4.89 13.01 15.89
N LEU A 363 -4.16 13.46 16.91
CA LEU A 363 -2.84 14.10 16.82
C LEU A 363 -2.79 15.19 15.74
N GLY A 364 -3.75 16.13 15.80
CA GLY A 364 -3.83 17.26 14.88
C GLY A 364 -4.24 16.94 13.43
N GLY A 365 -4.80 15.76 13.17
CA GLY A 365 -5.35 15.40 11.87
C GLY A 365 -6.52 14.42 11.99
N TRP A 366 -6.86 13.71 10.92
CA TRP A 366 -8.02 12.82 10.87
C TRP A 366 -7.63 11.38 10.53
N VAL A 367 -8.31 10.41 11.14
CA VAL A 367 -8.26 9.01 10.75
C VAL A 367 -9.64 8.58 10.28
N TYR A 368 -9.70 8.03 9.07
CA TYR A 368 -10.94 7.63 8.44
C TYR A 368 -11.14 6.13 8.54
N GLU A 369 -12.38 5.70 8.81
CA GLU A 369 -12.76 4.28 8.81
C GLU A 369 -12.54 3.65 7.43
N LYS A 370 -13.03 4.33 6.39
CA LYS A 370 -13.03 3.83 5.02
C LYS A 370 -11.95 4.50 4.18
N PRO A 371 -11.22 3.72 3.35
CA PRO A 371 -10.30 4.28 2.38
C PRO A 371 -11.03 5.20 1.41
N TRP A 372 -10.33 6.23 0.92
CA TRP A 372 -10.87 7.11 -0.10
C TRP A 372 -11.08 6.35 -1.42
N SER A 373 -12.33 6.27 -1.86
CA SER A 373 -12.72 5.60 -3.10
C SER A 373 -12.77 6.56 -4.30
N LEU A 374 -12.82 7.87 -4.05
CA LEU A 374 -12.90 8.88 -5.10
C LEU A 374 -11.54 9.16 -5.73
N PRO A 375 -11.52 9.84 -6.90
CA PRO A 375 -10.29 10.35 -7.49
C PRO A 375 -9.51 11.27 -6.54
N MET A 376 -8.18 11.22 -6.62
CA MET A 376 -7.28 12.13 -5.93
C MET A 376 -7.09 13.43 -6.72
N SER A 377 -6.87 14.54 -6.01
CA SER A 377 -6.47 15.80 -6.62
C SER A 377 -5.08 15.69 -7.27
N LEU A 378 -4.75 16.65 -8.14
CA LEU A 378 -3.45 16.68 -8.79
C LEU A 378 -2.28 16.78 -7.78
N GLN A 379 -2.44 17.58 -6.72
CA GLN A 379 -1.45 17.70 -5.65
C GLN A 379 -1.20 16.37 -4.91
N ALA A 380 -2.25 15.58 -4.71
CA ALA A 380 -2.13 14.25 -4.14
C ALA A 380 -1.37 13.30 -5.09
N TRP A 381 -1.58 13.41 -6.40
CA TRP A 381 -0.77 12.66 -7.38
C TRP A 381 0.69 13.08 -7.41
N ASP A 382 1.02 14.36 -7.18
CA ASP A 382 2.41 14.81 -7.01
C ASP A 382 3.07 14.11 -5.81
N ALA A 383 2.38 14.07 -4.66
CA ALA A 383 2.86 13.37 -3.47
C ALA A 383 3.00 11.85 -3.71
N LEU A 384 2.10 11.24 -4.50
CA LEU A 384 2.20 9.82 -4.86
C LEU A 384 3.41 9.60 -5.76
N HIS A 385 3.64 10.48 -6.74
CA HIS A 385 4.80 10.42 -7.60
C HIS A 385 6.07 10.44 -6.81
N GLU A 386 6.19 11.33 -5.81
CA GLU A 386 7.35 11.43 -4.91
C GLU A 386 7.67 10.10 -4.20
N LEU A 387 6.64 9.35 -3.78
CA LEU A 387 6.78 8.11 -3.00
C LEU A 387 6.77 6.82 -3.84
N VAL A 388 6.15 6.84 -5.02
CA VAL A 388 5.95 5.68 -5.90
C VAL A 388 6.57 5.98 -7.26
N ALA A 389 7.74 5.42 -7.54
CA ALA A 389 8.44 5.65 -8.80
C ALA A 389 7.93 4.80 -9.97
N CYS A 390 7.04 3.82 -9.76
CA CYS A 390 6.60 2.88 -10.78
C CYS A 390 5.26 3.30 -11.41
N ALA A 391 5.25 3.53 -12.72
CA ALA A 391 4.03 3.87 -13.48
C ALA A 391 2.94 2.81 -13.37
N GLY A 392 3.30 1.52 -13.44
CA GLY A 392 2.36 0.41 -13.30
C GLY A 392 1.70 0.38 -11.91
N CYS A 393 2.45 0.71 -10.86
CA CYS A 393 1.90 0.85 -9.51
C CYS A 393 0.96 2.04 -9.39
N ALA A 394 1.29 3.19 -10.01
CA ALA A 394 0.43 4.37 -10.05
C ALA A 394 -0.89 4.10 -10.78
N LEU A 395 -0.83 3.42 -11.94
CA LEU A 395 -2.01 2.96 -12.67
C LEU A 395 -2.84 1.96 -11.85
N GLY A 396 -2.17 1.02 -11.18
CA GLY A 396 -2.80 0.01 -10.33
C GLY A 396 -3.60 0.56 -9.15
N VAL A 397 -3.35 1.81 -8.76
CA VAL A 397 -4.07 2.48 -7.67
C VAL A 397 -5.04 3.57 -8.16
N SER A 398 -5.21 3.73 -9.47
CA SER A 398 -6.21 4.66 -10.02
C SER A 398 -7.63 4.14 -9.74
N ARG A 399 -8.57 5.03 -9.40
CA ARG A 399 -9.98 4.71 -9.10
C ARG A 399 -10.94 5.10 -10.22
N SER A 400 -10.46 5.91 -11.15
CA SER A 400 -11.18 6.33 -12.34
C SER A 400 -10.30 6.20 -13.57
N PHE A 401 -10.93 6.05 -14.73
CA PHE A 401 -10.29 6.11 -16.03
C PHE A 401 -9.70 7.50 -16.25
N GLN A 402 -10.36 8.55 -15.76
CA GLN A 402 -9.80 9.91 -15.76
C GLN A 402 -8.45 9.99 -15.03
N GLU A 403 -8.30 9.43 -13.83
CA GLU A 403 -7.01 9.38 -13.14
C GLU A 403 -5.96 8.61 -13.95
N ALA A 404 -6.35 7.49 -14.53
CA ALA A 404 -5.45 6.65 -15.30
C ALA A 404 -4.94 7.37 -16.57
N LEU A 405 -5.81 8.12 -17.26
CA LEU A 405 -5.45 9.00 -18.38
C LEU A 405 -4.53 10.15 -17.93
N MET A 406 -4.88 10.81 -16.83
CA MET A 406 -4.10 11.92 -16.25
C MET A 406 -2.66 11.48 -15.93
N VAL A 407 -2.49 10.36 -15.23
CA VAL A 407 -1.17 9.79 -14.88
C VAL A 407 -0.32 9.56 -16.13
N ARG A 408 -0.92 9.02 -17.20
CA ARG A 408 -0.22 8.74 -18.47
C ARG A 408 0.12 10.01 -19.24
N ARG A 409 -0.77 11.01 -19.25
CA ARG A 409 -0.52 12.31 -19.89
C ARG A 409 0.61 13.04 -19.18
N PHE A 410 0.55 13.13 -17.86
CA PHE A 410 1.52 13.86 -17.05
C PHE A 410 2.89 13.19 -16.93
N ALA A 411 3.03 11.94 -17.37
CA ALA A 411 4.33 11.35 -17.64
C ALA A 411 5.09 12.10 -18.76
N PHE A 412 4.42 12.87 -19.64
CA PHE A 412 5.05 13.55 -20.78
C PHE A 412 4.89 15.07 -20.79
N VAL A 413 3.89 15.63 -20.11
CA VAL A 413 3.62 17.09 -20.08
C VAL A 413 3.23 17.58 -18.67
N GLY A 414 3.11 18.90 -18.50
CA GLY A 414 2.51 19.54 -17.32
C GLY A 414 3.44 19.74 -16.11
N GLY A 415 4.75 19.56 -16.29
CA GLY A 415 5.77 19.80 -15.25
C GLY A 415 6.55 21.10 -15.46
N CYS A 416 7.54 21.33 -14.59
CA CYS A 416 8.51 22.41 -14.69
C CYS A 416 9.94 21.86 -14.62
N GLU A 417 10.89 22.54 -15.29
CA GLU A 417 12.27 22.06 -15.43
C GLU A 417 12.97 21.88 -14.08
N GLU A 418 12.70 22.77 -13.13
CA GLU A 418 13.24 22.73 -11.76
C GLU A 418 12.89 21.40 -11.05
N ASP A 419 11.65 20.93 -11.16
CA ASP A 419 11.22 19.68 -10.51
C ASP A 419 11.79 18.45 -11.19
N ALA A 420 11.92 18.46 -12.53
CA ALA A 420 12.57 17.37 -13.25
C ALA A 420 14.05 17.24 -12.88
N CYS A 421 14.77 18.36 -12.80
CA CYS A 421 16.15 18.42 -12.34
C CYS A 421 16.29 17.90 -10.90
N ARG A 422 15.39 18.31 -9.99
CA ARG A 422 15.37 17.87 -8.59
C ARG A 422 15.27 16.35 -8.46
N LEU A 423 14.51 15.70 -9.33
CA LEU A 423 14.31 14.25 -9.32
C LEU A 423 15.44 13.47 -10.01
N GLY A 424 16.40 14.16 -10.66
CA GLY A 424 17.55 13.54 -11.32
C GLY A 424 17.17 12.64 -12.49
N VAL A 425 15.97 12.83 -13.08
CA VAL A 425 15.50 11.99 -14.19
C VAL A 425 15.86 12.68 -15.51
N PRO A 426 16.56 12.01 -16.43
CA PRO A 426 16.86 12.58 -17.73
C PRO A 426 15.56 12.80 -18.52
N ILE A 427 15.36 14.01 -19.02
CA ILE A 427 14.24 14.32 -19.93
C ILE A 427 14.50 13.60 -21.27
N PRO A 428 13.53 12.84 -21.81
CA PRO A 428 13.69 12.15 -23.08
C PRO A 428 14.07 13.10 -24.21
N ARG A 429 15.04 12.70 -25.03
CA ARG A 429 15.46 13.46 -26.22
C ARG A 429 14.35 13.59 -27.27
N CYS A 430 13.32 12.75 -27.20
CA CYS A 430 12.16 12.80 -28.09
C CYS A 430 11.13 13.87 -27.69
N LEU A 431 11.31 14.54 -26.55
CA LEU A 431 10.50 15.68 -26.15
C LEU A 431 11.18 16.98 -26.64
N PRO A 432 10.44 17.93 -27.23
CA PRO A 432 10.99 19.20 -27.67
C PRO A 432 11.50 20.01 -26.48
N ALA A 433 12.44 20.92 -26.75
CA ALA A 433 12.97 21.82 -25.74
C ALA A 433 11.80 22.55 -25.05
N ARG A 434 11.69 22.41 -23.72
CA ARG A 434 10.61 22.91 -22.82
C ARG A 434 9.47 21.95 -22.51
N ALA A 435 9.33 20.80 -23.18
CA ALA A 435 8.35 19.79 -22.80
C ALA A 435 8.81 19.05 -21.54
N VAL A 436 8.42 19.58 -20.38
CA VAL A 436 8.79 18.99 -19.10
C VAL A 436 7.66 18.12 -18.55
N PRO A 437 7.93 16.82 -18.32
CA PRO A 437 6.96 15.94 -17.68
C PRO A 437 6.72 16.34 -16.22
N ARG A 438 5.46 16.30 -15.77
CA ARG A 438 5.17 16.44 -14.33
C ARG A 438 5.60 15.20 -13.56
N PHE A 439 5.43 14.02 -14.17
CA PHE A 439 5.73 12.72 -13.59
C PHE A 439 6.87 12.01 -14.34
N PRO A 440 8.10 12.55 -14.36
CA PRO A 440 9.20 12.03 -15.18
C PRO A 440 9.53 10.55 -14.91
N ARG A 441 9.43 10.10 -13.66
CA ARG A 441 9.68 8.68 -13.29
C ARG A 441 8.66 7.69 -13.85
N TRP A 442 7.50 8.15 -14.30
CA TRP A 442 6.45 7.30 -14.86
C TRP A 442 6.49 7.22 -16.38
N GLN A 443 7.53 7.77 -16.99
CA GLN A 443 7.79 7.59 -18.41
C GLN A 443 8.15 6.14 -18.72
N ASP A 444 7.45 5.59 -19.69
CA ASP A 444 7.76 4.31 -20.30
C ASP A 444 8.31 4.51 -21.71
N GLN A 445 8.90 3.44 -22.24
CA GLN A 445 9.40 3.43 -23.61
C GLN A 445 8.23 3.24 -24.57
N CYS A 446 7.80 4.33 -25.17
CA CYS A 446 6.71 4.38 -26.15
C CYS A 446 7.18 5.04 -27.45
N SER A 447 6.50 4.73 -28.55
CA SER A 447 6.69 5.44 -29.81
C SER A 447 6.20 6.90 -29.67
N SER A 448 6.70 7.79 -30.53
CA SER A 448 6.27 9.19 -30.60
C SER A 448 4.74 9.33 -30.73
N LEU A 449 4.09 8.42 -31.46
CA LEU A 449 2.65 8.38 -31.64
C LEU A 449 1.88 7.96 -30.39
N GLU A 450 2.38 6.95 -29.67
CA GLU A 450 1.78 6.56 -28.39
C GLU A 450 1.91 7.70 -27.36
N ILE A 451 2.99 8.50 -27.42
CA ILE A 451 3.13 9.73 -26.63
C ILE A 451 2.06 10.75 -27.03
N ALA A 452 1.85 10.99 -28.34
CA ALA A 452 0.80 11.88 -28.84
C ALA A 452 -0.58 11.47 -28.31
N MET A 453 -0.93 10.18 -28.46
CA MET A 453 -2.20 9.63 -27.97
C MET A 453 -2.38 9.85 -26.46
N ARG A 454 -1.35 9.63 -25.64
CA ARG A 454 -1.44 9.85 -24.18
C ARG A 454 -1.70 11.31 -23.83
N ILE A 455 -1.05 12.25 -24.53
CA ILE A 455 -1.24 13.68 -24.29
C ILE A 455 -2.65 14.11 -24.71
N LEU A 456 -3.16 13.53 -25.79
CA LEU A 456 -4.54 13.69 -26.25
C LEU A 456 -5.57 12.91 -25.43
N ASN A 457 -5.20 12.28 -24.30
CA ASN A 457 -6.06 11.44 -23.46
C ASN A 457 -6.71 10.24 -24.20
N VAL A 458 -6.02 9.70 -25.20
CA VAL A 458 -6.41 8.49 -25.94
C VAL A 458 -5.65 7.29 -25.38
N TRP A 459 -6.38 6.29 -24.87
CA TRP A 459 -5.79 5.07 -24.33
C TRP A 459 -5.79 3.96 -25.39
N LEU A 460 -4.62 3.60 -25.90
CA LEU A 460 -4.45 2.40 -26.74
C LEU A 460 -4.52 1.15 -25.86
N ALA A 461 -5.69 0.50 -25.81
CA ALA A 461 -6.00 -0.61 -24.89
C ALA A 461 -5.63 -1.98 -25.47
N ALA A 462 -5.80 -2.17 -26.77
CA ALA A 462 -5.35 -3.39 -27.45
C ALA A 462 -5.02 -3.12 -28.91
N ASP A 463 -4.21 -3.98 -29.50
CA ASP A 463 -3.90 -3.94 -30.92
C ASP A 463 -3.52 -5.33 -31.44
N ASN A 464 -3.34 -5.44 -32.75
CA ASN A 464 -2.75 -6.60 -33.40
C ASN A 464 -1.42 -6.28 -34.10
N ARG A 465 -0.53 -5.51 -33.48
CA ARG A 465 0.78 -5.16 -34.07
C ARG A 465 1.65 -6.36 -34.48
N LYS A 466 1.39 -7.55 -33.91
CA LYS A 466 2.08 -8.81 -34.22
C LYS A 466 1.42 -9.63 -35.33
N ALA A 467 0.31 -9.16 -35.90
CA ALA A 467 -0.40 -9.86 -36.97
C ALA A 467 0.48 -9.98 -38.21
N LYS A 468 0.56 -11.19 -38.76
CA LYS A 468 1.19 -11.41 -40.07
C LYS A 468 0.19 -10.97 -41.13
N ARG A 469 0.45 -9.80 -41.71
CA ARG A 469 -0.49 -9.17 -42.65
C ARG A 469 -0.85 -10.07 -43.83
N CYS A 470 0.10 -10.82 -44.36
CA CYS A 470 -0.15 -11.80 -45.42
C CYS A 470 0.60 -13.11 -45.13
N GLU A 471 -0.12 -14.23 -45.10
CA GLU A 471 0.44 -15.56 -44.95
C GLU A 471 0.04 -16.43 -46.15
N LEU A 472 1.04 -16.92 -46.88
CA LEU A 472 0.87 -17.89 -47.95
C LEU A 472 0.98 -19.31 -47.40
N LYS A 473 -0.05 -20.13 -47.62
CA LYS A 473 -0.02 -21.55 -47.29
C LYS A 473 -0.26 -22.38 -48.54
N LYS A 474 0.54 -23.42 -48.73
CA LYS A 474 0.29 -24.48 -49.70
C LYS A 474 -0.31 -25.67 -48.94
N PHE A 475 -1.54 -26.02 -49.28
CA PHE A 475 -2.19 -27.20 -48.75
C PHE A 475 -2.09 -28.32 -49.76
N THR A 476 -1.40 -29.40 -49.39
CA THR A 476 -1.36 -30.64 -50.17
C THR A 476 -2.23 -31.67 -49.45
N PRO A 477 -3.43 -31.97 -49.95
CA PRO A 477 -4.29 -32.98 -49.34
C PRO A 477 -3.59 -34.35 -49.31
N LYS A 478 -3.76 -35.09 -48.22
CA LYS A 478 -3.18 -36.43 -48.05
C LYS A 478 -3.83 -37.49 -48.94
N THR A 479 -5.03 -37.20 -49.46
CA THR A 479 -5.81 -38.12 -50.30
C THR A 479 -5.23 -38.16 -51.71
N HIS A 480 -4.89 -39.38 -52.17
CA HIS A 480 -4.32 -39.60 -53.50
C HIS A 480 -5.25 -39.06 -54.59
N GLY A 481 -4.74 -38.23 -55.49
CA GLY A 481 -5.49 -37.65 -56.61
C GLY A 481 -6.08 -36.25 -56.39
N MET A 482 -6.07 -35.71 -55.17
CA MET A 482 -6.49 -34.32 -54.94
C MET A 482 -5.37 -33.33 -55.26
N LYS A 483 -5.68 -32.28 -56.03
CA LYS A 483 -4.72 -31.23 -56.41
C LYS A 483 -4.35 -30.38 -55.19
N SER A 484 -3.08 -29.98 -55.07
CA SER A 484 -2.67 -28.97 -54.10
C SER A 484 -3.46 -27.68 -54.29
N SER A 485 -3.83 -27.03 -53.18
CA SER A 485 -4.40 -25.69 -53.19
C SER A 485 -3.42 -24.71 -52.54
N TYR A 486 -3.42 -23.48 -53.02
CA TYR A 486 -2.69 -22.36 -52.44
C TYR A 486 -3.71 -21.44 -51.80
N SER A 487 -3.53 -21.13 -50.53
CA SER A 487 -4.31 -20.12 -49.83
C SER A 487 -3.44 -18.93 -49.48
N GLU A 488 -4.04 -17.76 -49.57
CA GLU A 488 -3.51 -16.51 -49.05
C GLU A 488 -4.44 -16.06 -47.94
N HIS A 489 -3.89 -15.86 -46.75
CA HIS A 489 -4.60 -15.29 -45.63
C HIS A 489 -4.10 -13.87 -45.43
N GLU A 490 -5.01 -12.90 -45.39
CA GLU A 490 -4.69 -11.51 -45.08
C GLU A 490 -5.35 -11.11 -43.77
N GLU A 491 -4.57 -10.49 -42.89
CA GLU A 491 -5.04 -9.93 -41.63
C GLU A 491 -4.86 -8.41 -41.64
N ARG A 492 -5.93 -7.68 -41.31
CA ARG A 492 -5.98 -6.22 -41.27
C ARG A 492 -5.44 -5.72 -39.94
N HIS A 493 -4.67 -4.63 -39.96
CA HIS A 493 -4.29 -3.94 -38.73
C HIS A 493 -5.47 -3.22 -38.09
N TRP A 494 -5.56 -3.30 -36.77
CA TRP A 494 -6.54 -2.59 -35.99
C TRP A 494 -5.99 -2.15 -34.64
N ALA A 495 -6.55 -1.07 -34.12
CA ALA A 495 -6.24 -0.50 -32.82
C ALA A 495 -7.54 -0.30 -32.04
N TYR A 496 -7.57 -0.82 -30.81
CA TYR A 496 -8.64 -0.60 -29.84
C TYR A 496 -8.23 0.52 -28.90
N MET A 497 -8.97 1.62 -28.97
CA MET A 497 -8.76 2.85 -28.23
C MET A 497 -9.92 3.10 -27.27
N ARG A 498 -9.62 3.70 -26.12
CA ARG A 498 -10.59 4.11 -25.12
C ARG A 498 -10.38 5.58 -24.79
N MET A 499 -11.48 6.33 -24.69
CA MET A 499 -11.48 7.76 -24.44
C MET A 499 -12.60 8.12 -23.47
N ARG A 500 -12.46 9.24 -22.76
CA ARG A 500 -13.53 9.70 -21.87
C ARG A 500 -14.58 10.49 -22.65
N ARG A 501 -15.85 10.20 -22.40
CA ARG A 501 -17.02 10.83 -23.02
C ARG A 501 -17.05 12.34 -22.84
N SER A 502 -16.60 12.82 -21.68
CA SER A 502 -16.55 14.24 -21.33
C SER A 502 -15.33 14.98 -21.88
N ASP A 503 -14.44 14.32 -22.63
CA ASP A 503 -13.38 15.03 -23.35
C ASP A 503 -13.99 15.77 -24.55
N GLU A 504 -13.81 17.09 -24.58
CA GLU A 504 -14.38 17.97 -25.60
C GLU A 504 -13.90 17.62 -27.02
N ARG A 505 -12.72 17.00 -27.14
CA ARG A 505 -12.11 16.61 -28.43
C ARG A 505 -12.68 15.33 -29.00
N LEU A 506 -13.46 14.58 -28.22
CA LEU A 506 -13.95 13.25 -28.58
C LEU A 506 -14.71 13.23 -29.90
N VAL A 507 -15.64 14.19 -30.08
CA VAL A 507 -16.47 14.28 -31.28
C VAL A 507 -15.58 14.51 -32.50
N SER A 508 -14.66 15.48 -32.42
CA SER A 508 -13.70 15.77 -33.48
C SER A 508 -12.82 14.58 -33.83
N PHE A 509 -12.41 13.77 -32.86
CA PHE A 509 -11.65 12.54 -33.11
C PHE A 509 -12.45 11.50 -33.87
N VAL A 510 -13.67 11.19 -33.42
CA VAL A 510 -14.52 10.18 -34.06
C VAL A 510 -14.89 10.64 -35.48
N ASP A 511 -15.26 11.90 -35.66
CA ASP A 511 -15.64 12.46 -36.95
C ASP A 511 -14.45 12.46 -37.93
N ALA A 512 -13.27 12.89 -37.50
CA ALA A 512 -12.08 12.90 -38.35
C ALA A 512 -11.64 11.49 -38.77
N LEU A 513 -11.67 10.52 -37.84
CA LEU A 513 -11.35 9.13 -38.15
C LEU A 513 -12.39 8.49 -39.07
N ASN A 514 -13.67 8.85 -38.92
CA ASN A 514 -14.75 8.35 -39.77
C ASN A 514 -14.73 8.95 -41.19
N ALA A 515 -14.45 10.25 -41.29
CA ALA A 515 -14.38 10.95 -42.56
C ALA A 515 -13.17 10.51 -43.40
N SER A 516 -12.15 9.94 -42.77
CA SER A 516 -10.95 9.46 -43.45
C SER A 516 -11.23 8.16 -44.23
N PRO A 517 -10.96 8.11 -45.54
CA PRO A 517 -11.13 6.88 -46.33
C PRO A 517 -10.13 5.78 -45.93
N HIS A 518 -9.10 6.13 -45.14
CA HIS A 518 -8.07 5.21 -44.69
C HIS A 518 -8.54 4.28 -43.58
N PHE A 519 -9.68 4.53 -42.96
CA PHE A 519 -10.13 3.77 -41.81
C PHE A 519 -11.55 3.25 -41.97
N THR A 520 -11.80 2.09 -41.36
CA THR A 520 -13.14 1.69 -40.96
C THR A 520 -13.17 1.73 -39.44
N ILE A 521 -14.18 2.36 -38.85
CA ILE A 521 -14.29 2.48 -37.40
C ILE A 521 -15.55 1.83 -36.85
N LEU A 522 -15.44 1.29 -35.65
CA LEU A 522 -16.54 0.86 -34.78
C LEU A 522 -16.45 1.67 -33.50
N ALA A 523 -17.54 2.28 -33.04
CA ALA A 523 -17.54 3.09 -31.82
C ALA A 523 -18.78 2.81 -30.96
N GLN A 524 -18.59 2.66 -29.65
CA GLN A 524 -19.69 2.53 -28.69
C GLN A 524 -19.41 3.27 -27.38
N LEU A 525 -20.47 3.72 -26.71
CA LEU A 525 -20.42 4.15 -25.32
C LEU A 525 -20.83 2.99 -24.42
N ASN A 526 -20.09 2.80 -23.33
CA ASN A 526 -20.40 1.79 -22.32
C ASN A 526 -21.56 2.24 -21.39
N THR A 527 -22.73 2.53 -21.96
CA THR A 527 -23.93 2.87 -21.19
C THR A 527 -24.51 1.62 -20.51
N LYS A 528 -25.23 1.81 -19.40
CA LYS A 528 -26.02 0.76 -18.75
C LYS A 528 -27.52 0.99 -19.01
N PRO A 529 -28.34 -0.06 -19.22
CA PRO A 529 -28.01 -1.49 -19.11
C PRO A 529 -27.27 -2.07 -20.33
N GLU A 530 -27.38 -1.44 -21.49
CA GLU A 530 -26.72 -1.88 -22.73
C GLU A 530 -25.85 -0.77 -23.35
N PRO A 531 -24.75 -1.12 -24.05
CA PRO A 531 -23.91 -0.16 -24.75
C PRO A 531 -24.68 0.59 -25.84
N THR A 532 -24.36 1.88 -26.01
CA THR A 532 -24.92 2.69 -27.10
C THR A 532 -23.94 2.71 -28.27
N HIS A 533 -24.33 2.12 -29.39
CA HIS A 533 -23.51 2.15 -30.62
C HIS A 533 -23.53 3.55 -31.23
N ILE A 534 -22.37 4.17 -31.41
CA ILE A 534 -22.22 5.49 -32.04
C ILE A 534 -21.95 5.33 -33.53
N HIS A 535 -20.99 4.47 -33.88
CA HIS A 535 -20.59 4.28 -35.26
C HIS A 535 -20.53 2.81 -35.62
N VAL A 536 -21.31 2.45 -36.64
CA VAL A 536 -21.37 1.10 -37.21
C VAL A 536 -21.18 1.23 -38.72
N PRO A 537 -20.22 0.51 -39.34
CA PRO A 537 -20.03 0.51 -40.78
C PRO A 537 -21.32 0.17 -41.52
N SER A 538 -21.61 0.90 -42.61
CA SER A 538 -22.84 0.73 -43.39
C SER A 538 -23.03 -0.70 -43.89
N LYS A 539 -21.92 -1.41 -44.17
CA LYS A 539 -21.93 -2.85 -44.45
C LYS A 539 -21.10 -3.58 -43.39
N PRO A 540 -21.65 -4.58 -42.70
CA PRO A 540 -20.90 -5.37 -41.72
C PRO A 540 -19.62 -6.02 -42.30
N SER A 541 -19.61 -6.32 -43.60
CA SER A 541 -18.45 -6.87 -44.31
C SER A 541 -17.24 -5.92 -44.35
N ASP A 542 -17.47 -4.62 -44.18
CA ASP A 542 -16.41 -3.61 -44.27
C ASP A 542 -15.55 -3.61 -43.00
N ALA A 543 -16.08 -4.14 -41.89
CA ALA A 543 -15.39 -4.41 -40.63
C ALA A 543 -14.63 -5.75 -40.63
N TRP A 544 -14.17 -6.21 -41.81
CA TRP A 544 -13.37 -7.42 -41.90
C TRP A 544 -12.02 -7.25 -41.18
N VAL A 545 -11.59 -8.32 -40.51
CA VAL A 545 -10.34 -8.40 -39.75
C VAL A 545 -9.40 -9.37 -40.44
N SER A 546 -9.95 -10.47 -40.96
CA SER A 546 -9.19 -11.38 -41.81
C SER A 546 -10.00 -11.82 -43.02
N ARG A 547 -9.30 -12.10 -44.10
CA ARG A 547 -9.87 -12.60 -45.36
C ARG A 547 -8.95 -13.62 -45.99
N VAL A 548 -9.54 -14.53 -46.76
CA VAL A 548 -8.84 -15.62 -47.43
C VAL A 548 -9.22 -15.65 -48.90
N ARG A 549 -8.24 -15.92 -49.75
CA ARG A 549 -8.49 -16.37 -51.12
C ARG A 549 -7.69 -17.62 -51.39
N SER A 550 -8.25 -18.53 -52.18
CA SER A 550 -7.63 -19.81 -52.50
C SER A 550 -7.73 -20.11 -53.99
N GLY A 551 -6.79 -20.91 -54.49
CA GLY A 551 -6.77 -21.36 -55.88
C GLY A 551 -5.92 -22.61 -56.05
N THR A 552 -6.18 -23.38 -57.11
CA THR A 552 -5.44 -24.61 -57.43
C THR A 552 -4.03 -24.36 -57.95
N THR A 553 -3.74 -23.13 -58.39
CA THR A 553 -2.41 -22.66 -58.78
C THR A 553 -2.12 -21.29 -58.13
N PRO A 554 -0.84 -20.87 -58.01
CA PRO A 554 -0.52 -19.54 -57.50
C PRO A 554 -1.18 -18.40 -58.28
N LEU A 555 -1.32 -18.57 -59.61
CA LEU A 555 -1.97 -17.60 -60.49
C LEU A 555 -3.49 -17.55 -60.24
N ALA A 556 -4.15 -18.72 -60.20
CA ALA A 556 -5.59 -18.81 -59.92
C ALA A 556 -5.92 -18.19 -58.55
N ARG A 557 -5.07 -18.40 -57.55
CA ARG A 557 -5.20 -17.79 -56.22
C ARG A 557 -5.07 -16.26 -56.27
N ARG A 558 -4.13 -15.70 -57.04
CA ARG A 558 -3.96 -14.23 -57.17
C ARG A 558 -5.18 -13.57 -57.83
N SER A 559 -5.82 -14.27 -58.77
CA SER A 559 -7.03 -13.81 -59.46
C SER A 559 -8.32 -14.11 -58.70
N ALA A 560 -8.28 -14.97 -57.68
CA ALA A 560 -9.44 -15.30 -56.86
C ALA A 560 -9.87 -14.08 -56.03
N ARG A 561 -11.20 -13.91 -55.91
CA ARG A 561 -11.80 -12.90 -55.05
C ARG A 561 -11.50 -13.23 -53.58
N TRP A 562 -11.24 -12.19 -52.79
CA TRP A 562 -11.15 -12.32 -51.34
C TRP A 562 -12.51 -12.69 -50.73
N THR A 563 -12.50 -13.70 -49.87
CA THR A 563 -13.62 -14.09 -49.02
C THR A 563 -13.32 -13.67 -47.60
N THR A 564 -14.19 -12.87 -47.00
CA THR A 564 -14.03 -12.47 -45.58
C THR A 564 -14.14 -13.69 -44.67
N ALA A 565 -13.14 -13.88 -43.82
CA ALA A 565 -13.07 -15.00 -42.88
C ALA A 565 -13.57 -14.57 -41.49
N THR A 566 -13.11 -13.42 -41.02
CA THR A 566 -13.52 -12.86 -39.72
C THR A 566 -13.91 -11.40 -39.88
N ILE A 567 -15.00 -11.02 -39.20
CA ILE A 567 -15.50 -9.65 -39.09
C ILE A 567 -15.58 -9.26 -37.61
N PHE A 568 -15.28 -8.00 -37.31
CA PHE A 568 -15.67 -7.42 -36.04
C PHE A 568 -17.12 -6.95 -36.12
N ARG A 569 -17.87 -7.31 -35.08
CA ARG A 569 -19.20 -6.82 -34.78
C ARG A 569 -19.15 -6.08 -33.44
N MET A 570 -20.22 -5.41 -33.04
CA MET A 570 -20.22 -4.60 -31.82
C MET A 570 -19.93 -5.43 -30.55
N GLU A 571 -20.24 -6.72 -30.54
CA GLU A 571 -19.95 -7.62 -29.42
C GLU A 571 -18.43 -7.85 -29.22
N ILE A 572 -17.58 -7.37 -30.15
CA ILE A 572 -16.12 -7.49 -30.02
C ILE A 572 -15.57 -6.71 -28.83
N PHE A 573 -16.24 -5.64 -28.41
CA PHE A 573 -15.77 -4.78 -27.34
C PHE A 573 -15.67 -5.52 -26.00
N ASP A 574 -16.59 -6.43 -25.70
CA ASP A 574 -16.52 -7.28 -24.49
C ASP A 574 -15.26 -8.14 -24.46
N TYR A 575 -14.86 -8.66 -25.63
CA TYR A 575 -13.64 -9.44 -25.77
C TYR A 575 -12.39 -8.56 -25.68
N LEU A 576 -12.39 -7.39 -26.32
CA LEU A 576 -11.26 -6.46 -26.32
C LEU A 576 -11.03 -5.83 -24.94
N HIS A 577 -12.11 -5.53 -24.21
CA HIS A 577 -12.04 -5.04 -22.83
C HIS A 577 -11.29 -6.02 -21.93
N LYS A 578 -11.59 -7.33 -22.02
CA LYS A 578 -10.85 -8.38 -21.29
C LYS A 578 -9.36 -8.45 -21.64
N ARG A 579 -8.97 -7.95 -22.81
CA ARG A 579 -7.57 -7.90 -23.24
C ARG A 579 -6.84 -6.63 -22.81
N ALA A 580 -7.58 -5.61 -22.37
CA ALA A 580 -7.03 -4.33 -21.97
C ALA A 580 -6.13 -4.49 -20.72
N PRO A 581 -5.03 -3.72 -20.60
CA PRO A 581 -4.09 -3.81 -19.48
C PRO A 581 -4.76 -3.68 -18.11
N GLU A 582 -5.73 -2.79 -18.00
CA GLU A 582 -6.51 -2.54 -16.78
C GLU A 582 -7.31 -3.77 -16.36
N SER A 583 -7.99 -4.43 -17.30
CA SER A 583 -8.77 -5.64 -17.04
C SER A 583 -7.86 -6.80 -16.62
N LYS A 584 -6.70 -6.95 -17.28
CA LYS A 584 -5.66 -7.92 -16.89
C LYS A 584 -5.07 -7.67 -15.50
N ALA A 585 -5.04 -6.40 -15.09
CA ALA A 585 -4.60 -6.00 -13.76
C ALA A 585 -5.74 -6.06 -12.71
N GLY A 586 -6.94 -6.48 -13.10
CA GLY A 586 -8.10 -6.55 -12.21
C GLY A 586 -8.63 -5.17 -11.80
N LEU A 587 -8.34 -4.13 -12.57
CA LEU A 587 -8.80 -2.77 -12.28
C LEU A 587 -10.21 -2.57 -12.84
N THR A 588 -11.05 -1.97 -12.00
CA THR A 588 -12.40 -1.50 -12.38
C THR A 588 -12.48 -0.02 -12.07
N TYR A 589 -12.97 0.75 -13.04
CA TYR A 589 -13.05 2.20 -12.93
C TYR A 589 -14.46 2.64 -12.57
N SER A 590 -14.56 3.59 -11.64
CA SER A 590 -15.85 4.12 -11.17
C SER A 590 -16.65 4.87 -12.24
N ASP A 591 -15.96 5.44 -13.23
CA ASP A 591 -16.47 6.19 -14.37
C ASP A 591 -16.53 5.35 -15.66
N GLU A 592 -16.65 4.03 -15.54
CA GLU A 592 -16.70 3.12 -16.70
C GLU A 592 -17.83 3.46 -17.69
N THR A 593 -18.95 4.01 -17.20
CA THR A 593 -20.07 4.44 -18.05
C THR A 593 -19.80 5.71 -18.85
N GLU A 594 -18.71 6.41 -18.53
CA GLU A 594 -18.23 7.58 -19.27
C GLU A 594 -17.15 7.22 -20.29
N ILE A 595 -16.95 5.94 -20.61
CA ILE A 595 -15.91 5.52 -21.55
C ILE A 595 -16.52 5.31 -22.95
N LEU A 596 -15.90 5.96 -23.94
CA LEU A 596 -16.05 5.64 -25.35
C LEU A 596 -15.02 4.58 -25.72
N ASP A 597 -15.51 3.46 -26.23
CA ASP A 597 -14.71 2.39 -26.80
C ASP A 597 -14.73 2.52 -28.33
N LEU A 598 -13.54 2.53 -28.94
CA LEU A 598 -13.34 2.76 -30.38
C LEU A 598 -12.39 1.71 -30.95
N VAL A 599 -12.78 1.06 -32.05
CA VAL A 599 -11.87 0.25 -32.87
C VAL A 599 -11.65 0.94 -34.20
N VAL A 600 -10.40 1.19 -34.54
CA VAL A 600 -9.98 1.74 -35.84
C VAL A 600 -9.26 0.66 -36.62
N MET A 601 -9.68 0.42 -37.86
CA MET A 601 -9.18 -0.64 -38.73
C MET A 601 -8.61 -0.06 -40.03
N ASP A 602 -7.43 -0.53 -40.45
CA ASP A 602 -6.69 0.01 -41.61
C ASP A 602 -7.30 -0.43 -42.96
N ASN A 603 -7.75 0.52 -43.78
CA ASN A 603 -8.21 0.22 -45.14
C ASN A 603 -7.05 0.08 -46.15
N LEU A 604 -5.86 0.55 -45.80
CA LEU A 604 -4.68 0.49 -46.67
C LEU A 604 -3.82 -0.72 -46.40
N ASN A 605 -3.02 -1.10 -47.41
CA ASN A 605 -1.96 -2.10 -47.26
C ASN A 605 -0.61 -1.48 -46.91
N GLY A 606 0.01 -1.91 -45.81
CA GLY A 606 1.26 -1.38 -45.27
C GLY A 606 1.69 -1.98 -43.92
N GLU A 607 2.71 -1.38 -43.32
CA GLU A 607 3.26 -1.77 -42.01
C GLU A 607 2.45 -1.19 -40.85
N TRP A 608 2.55 -1.82 -39.67
CA TRP A 608 1.88 -1.37 -38.44
C TRP A 608 2.22 0.09 -38.09
N ASP A 609 3.50 0.47 -38.14
CA ASP A 609 3.93 1.82 -37.76
C ASP A 609 3.33 2.88 -38.69
N SER A 610 3.17 2.58 -39.98
CA SER A 610 2.52 3.49 -40.94
C SER A 610 1.03 3.63 -40.67
N PHE A 611 0.35 2.55 -40.27
CA PHE A 611 -1.05 2.59 -39.85
C PHE A 611 -1.21 3.46 -38.60
N LEU A 612 -0.43 3.18 -37.55
CA LEU A 612 -0.52 3.93 -36.30
C LEU A 612 -0.13 5.40 -36.50
N GLN A 613 0.83 5.69 -37.40
CA GLN A 613 1.20 7.05 -37.79
C GLN A 613 0.01 7.80 -38.38
N ARG A 614 -0.69 7.22 -39.37
CA ARG A 614 -1.89 7.85 -39.95
C ARG A 614 -2.99 8.09 -38.92
N VAL A 615 -3.19 7.16 -37.99
CA VAL A 615 -4.16 7.34 -36.89
C VAL A 615 -3.75 8.54 -36.02
N GLY A 616 -2.50 8.59 -35.58
CA GLY A 616 -2.00 9.70 -34.77
C GLY A 616 -2.04 11.04 -35.50
N ASP A 617 -1.65 11.10 -36.76
CA ASP A 617 -1.72 12.32 -37.58
C ASP A 617 -3.16 12.81 -37.73
N THR A 618 -4.12 11.89 -37.94
CA THR A 618 -5.55 12.24 -38.01
C THR A 618 -6.04 12.84 -36.69
N LEU A 619 -5.64 12.27 -35.55
CA LEU A 619 -5.99 12.78 -34.23
C LEU A 619 -5.34 14.15 -33.95
N LEU A 620 -4.08 14.34 -34.36
CA LEU A 620 -3.38 15.63 -34.23
C LEU A 620 -4.06 16.72 -35.05
N VAL A 621 -4.36 16.44 -36.32
CA VAL A 621 -5.05 17.37 -37.23
C VAL A 621 -6.45 17.71 -36.72
N ALA A 622 -7.17 16.74 -36.16
CA ALA A 622 -8.49 16.97 -35.54
C ALA A 622 -8.42 17.96 -34.36
N CYS A 623 -7.27 18.06 -33.69
CA CYS A 623 -6.99 19.05 -32.64
C CYS A 623 -6.36 20.36 -33.16
N GLY A 624 -6.18 20.51 -34.48
CA GLY A 624 -5.51 21.67 -35.07
C GLY A 624 -3.98 21.66 -34.94
N TYR A 625 -3.37 20.51 -34.61
CA TYR A 625 -1.92 20.36 -34.56
C TYR A 625 -1.37 19.74 -35.85
N SER A 626 -0.30 20.31 -36.40
CA SER A 626 0.36 19.80 -37.61
C SER A 626 1.40 18.70 -37.32
N SER A 627 1.86 18.58 -36.07
CA SER A 627 2.84 17.58 -35.63
C SER A 627 2.79 17.37 -34.12
N LEU A 628 3.47 16.31 -33.65
CA LEU A 628 3.69 16.06 -32.22
C LEU A 628 4.44 17.22 -31.54
N ASP A 629 5.44 17.80 -32.21
CA ASP A 629 6.21 18.92 -31.68
C ASP A 629 5.33 20.17 -31.50
N CYS A 630 4.45 20.45 -32.47
CA CYS A 630 3.47 21.53 -32.38
C CYS A 630 2.49 21.31 -31.23
N MET A 631 2.01 20.07 -31.05
CA MET A 631 1.14 19.73 -29.92
C MET A 631 1.85 19.90 -28.58
N LEU A 632 3.09 19.40 -28.44
CA LEU A 632 3.88 19.58 -27.23
C LEU A 632 4.13 21.06 -26.92
N ALA A 633 4.41 21.88 -27.93
CA ALA A 633 4.55 23.32 -27.76
C ALA A 633 3.22 23.99 -27.35
N GLY A 634 2.09 23.59 -27.93
CA GLY A 634 0.77 24.12 -27.60
C GLY A 634 0.29 23.75 -26.20
N GLU A 635 0.46 22.48 -25.81
CA GLU A 635 0.10 21.94 -24.50
C GLU A 635 0.94 22.56 -23.36
N LEU A 636 2.19 22.96 -23.66
CA LEU A 636 3.01 23.73 -22.73
C LEU A 636 2.52 25.17 -22.54
N ALA A 637 1.92 25.76 -23.56
CA ALA A 637 1.38 27.12 -23.48
C ALA A 637 0.09 27.16 -22.66
N THR A 638 -0.74 26.12 -22.72
CA THR A 638 -2.00 26.01 -21.97
C THR A 638 -1.84 25.50 -20.54
N ALA A 639 -0.73 24.85 -20.21
CA ALA A 639 -0.42 24.37 -18.87
C ALA A 639 0.17 25.44 -17.93
N LYS A 640 0.61 26.59 -18.47
CA LYS A 640 1.04 27.77 -17.70
C LYS A 640 -0.16 28.65 -17.38
#